data_AF-M4NBH8-F1
#
_entry.id   AF-M4NBH8-F1
#
_cell.length_a   1.000
_cell.length_b   1.000
_cell.length_c   1.000
_cell.angle_alpha   90.00
_cell.angle_beta   90.00
_cell.angle_gamma   90.00
#
_symmetry.space_group_name_H-M   'P 1'
#
loop_
_entity.id
_entity.type
_entity.pdbx_description
1 polymer ?
#
loop_
_entity_poly.entity_id
_entity_poly.type
_entity_poly.pdbx_seq_one_letter_code
_entity_poly.pdbx_strand_id
1 'polypeptide(L)'
;MKRLANVAPILATALVMMFGAPSAQAAREPVLKQVDLPHSYYWRELYLPQLTSGPSSASFLPDGDTLIYSMGGSLWRQRIGDPSATELTHPKAAYDYQPDASHDGRSVVFTRYDGNALELWRLDLASGREQRLTDQGAVNVEPRLSPDGKHLAWVSTEGTGHFNLFLADIDAAGLHHPHLLLGERKSTLDRYYYSAFDHAINPSWSPDGKTLYYVSNPEIGWGTGDIFAVDVDHPAQRRRVLSEETSWSARPELAPDGKRLLYASYHGRQHQQLWLTTADGAAPLPLSFGAFDRRNARWSPDGSRIAVIDNRDGDTALRVIETLGGASQDVVATQRHYRSPQAKLTLDIVDEHGQRTPARVAIVASDGRAYAPPHAWVSADDGFDRALQRSETHYFHCAPPCALDLPAGQAAIWVQHGFAYAPWRRTVDLSNGHATQLTATLVPDALPAAYGHFVSADLHIHMNYGGHYRNTPAHLALQARAEDLDIAWDLVVNKEERMPDIASFRTDADPASTAQTLVLHGQEYHTSFWGHLGLLHLDDHYITQGYSAYRHTAMASPWPTNAAVADLAHAQGALIGYVHPFDVLPDPAHDPVLSNELPADVIEGKVDYIEVIGFSDHKATATVWYRLLNLGFRLPTGAGTDAMANYASLRGPVGMNRVFLDTGGKRDAVSALDALKAGHGFASNGPLLGFLLDGARPGTQLVPGRHHYRVALRSPVAVDHLELVHNGQVVKTFTLTGDRRHLDAEGDLDLDGGWVLLRAWNDGADPQVLDLYPYATTNPVWLGDHVLAASARDDAAWFAKWMDRTIEAAAARDDYNTAAEKRMTLDYLGKAREAYRALATSKSSSTTADAGR
;
A
#
# COMPACT_ATOMS: atom_id res chain seq x y z
N MET A 1 74.79 -34.38 17.42
CA MET A 1 75.59 -34.40 16.17
C MET A 1 74.62 -34.27 15.00
N LYS A 2 74.45 -33.05 14.48
CA LYS A 2 75.10 -32.48 13.27
C LYS A 2 74.48 -32.95 11.94
N ARG A 3 73.94 -31.94 11.22
CA ARG A 3 73.77 -31.74 9.76
C ARG A 3 72.42 -32.17 9.15
N LEU A 4 71.57 -31.20 8.73
CA LEU A 4 71.53 -30.47 7.43
C LEU A 4 71.10 -31.41 6.28
N ALA A 5 70.24 -31.08 5.32
CA ALA A 5 69.39 -29.94 4.99
C ALA A 5 68.48 -30.43 3.83
N ASN A 6 67.30 -29.83 3.63
CA ASN A 6 66.75 -29.59 2.30
C ASN A 6 65.56 -28.61 2.40
N VAL A 7 65.78 -27.43 1.83
CA VAL A 7 64.79 -26.38 1.59
C VAL A 7 64.57 -26.33 0.08
N ALA A 8 63.32 -26.42 -0.36
CA ALA A 8 62.86 -26.03 -1.68
C ALA A 8 61.47 -25.38 -1.54
N PRO A 9 61.13 -24.37 -2.37
CA PRO A 9 60.13 -23.36 -2.04
C PRO A 9 58.72 -23.79 -2.45
N ILE A 10 57.73 -23.53 -1.59
CA ILE A 10 56.32 -23.59 -1.97
C ILE A 10 55.91 -22.18 -2.39
N LEU A 11 55.48 -22.06 -3.65
CA LEU A 11 54.80 -20.88 -4.20
C LEU A 11 53.63 -20.49 -3.29
N ALA A 12 53.67 -19.28 -2.74
CA ALA A 12 52.52 -18.64 -2.13
C ALA A 12 51.60 -18.13 -3.25
N THR A 13 50.55 -18.89 -3.56
CA THR A 13 49.44 -18.38 -4.36
C THR A 13 48.62 -17.46 -3.46
N ALA A 14 48.74 -16.15 -3.66
CA ALA A 14 47.91 -15.16 -3.02
C ALA A 14 46.45 -15.38 -3.46
N LEU A 15 45.65 -15.95 -2.56
CA LEU A 15 44.20 -15.96 -2.69
C LEU A 15 43.73 -14.52 -2.44
N VAL A 16 43.54 -13.76 -3.52
CA VAL A 16 42.82 -12.49 -3.46
C VAL A 16 41.37 -12.85 -3.12
N MET A 17 41.03 -12.84 -1.84
CA MET A 17 39.65 -12.72 -1.43
C MET A 17 39.16 -11.36 -1.94
N MET A 18 38.42 -11.36 -3.04
CA MET A 18 37.52 -10.25 -3.32
C MET A 18 36.46 -10.27 -2.22
N PHE A 19 36.69 -9.50 -1.16
CA PHE A 19 35.61 -9.00 -0.35
C PHE A 19 34.73 -8.16 -1.27
N GLY A 20 33.62 -8.75 -1.73
CA GLY A 20 32.51 -7.95 -2.20
C GLY A 20 32.16 -7.02 -1.04
N ALA A 21 32.40 -5.72 -1.22
CA ALA A 21 31.87 -4.73 -0.30
C ALA A 21 30.35 -4.95 -0.26
N PRO A 22 29.73 -5.11 0.91
CA PRO A 22 28.29 -5.00 0.99
C PRO A 22 27.99 -3.58 0.50
N SER A 23 27.24 -3.45 -0.59
CA SER A 23 26.62 -2.17 -0.93
C SER A 23 25.74 -1.81 0.26
N ALA A 24 26.24 -0.91 1.12
CA ALA A 24 25.46 -0.31 2.17
C ALA A 24 24.45 0.65 1.51
N GLN A 25 23.45 0.09 0.84
CA GLN A 25 22.26 0.80 0.40
C GLN A 25 21.34 0.80 1.62
N ALA A 26 21.21 1.95 2.28
CA ALA A 26 20.18 2.13 3.29
C ALA A 26 18.82 2.05 2.56
N ALA A 27 18.22 0.86 2.57
CA ALA A 27 16.87 0.64 2.07
C ALA A 27 15.87 1.25 3.06
N ARG A 28 14.73 1.72 2.54
CA ARG A 28 13.58 2.09 3.38
C ARG A 28 13.23 0.91 4.28
N GLU A 29 13.10 1.17 5.57
CA GLU A 29 12.64 0.16 6.54
C GLU A 29 11.13 0.31 6.73
N PRO A 30 10.38 -0.80 6.98
CA PRO A 30 9.03 -0.70 7.50
C PRO A 30 8.96 0.16 8.76
N VAL A 31 7.86 0.91 8.92
CA VAL A 31 7.66 1.79 10.10
C VAL A 31 7.85 1.01 11.41
N LEU A 32 7.35 -0.23 11.46
CA LEU A 32 7.44 -1.14 12.60
C LEU A 32 8.17 -2.44 12.22
N LYS A 33 9.50 -2.42 12.31
CA LYS A 33 10.37 -3.57 12.02
C LYS A 33 10.18 -4.78 12.94
N GLN A 34 9.43 -4.62 14.04
CA GLN A 34 9.10 -5.67 14.99
C GLN A 34 7.99 -6.60 14.49
N VAL A 35 7.35 -6.28 13.37
CA VAL A 35 6.34 -7.13 12.73
C VAL A 35 7.07 -8.01 11.71
N ASP A 36 7.36 -9.25 12.09
CA ASP A 36 8.02 -10.24 11.24
C ASP A 36 6.97 -11.10 10.54
N LEU A 37 6.17 -10.47 9.68
CA LEU A 37 5.03 -11.10 9.00
C LEU A 37 5.04 -10.72 7.52
N PRO A 38 4.57 -11.61 6.63
CA PRO A 38 4.41 -11.27 5.22
C PRO A 38 3.42 -10.10 5.08
N HIS A 39 3.64 -9.26 4.07
CA HIS A 39 2.81 -8.08 3.80
C HIS A 39 2.59 -7.22 5.05
N SER A 40 3.67 -6.83 5.74
CA SER A 40 3.61 -6.11 7.02
C SER A 40 2.79 -4.81 6.96
N TYR A 41 2.63 -4.20 5.79
CA TYR A 41 1.75 -3.06 5.56
C TYR A 41 0.25 -3.37 5.77
N TYR A 42 -0.23 -4.61 5.51
CA TYR A 42 -1.60 -5.00 5.87
C TYR A 42 -1.81 -5.02 7.37
N TRP A 43 -0.82 -5.51 8.12
CA TRP A 43 -0.87 -5.47 9.58
C TRP A 43 -0.82 -4.02 10.09
N ARG A 44 0.00 -3.18 9.47
CA ARG A 44 0.04 -1.75 9.78
C ARG A 44 -1.33 -1.13 9.57
N GLU A 45 -1.91 -1.20 8.38
CA GLU A 45 -3.19 -0.54 8.08
C GLU A 45 -4.39 -1.20 8.76
N LEU A 46 -4.59 -2.50 8.55
CA LEU A 46 -5.88 -3.13 8.83
C LEU A 46 -6.05 -3.54 10.29
N TYR A 47 -4.95 -3.62 11.05
CA TYR A 47 -4.94 -4.08 12.42
C TYR A 47 -4.47 -3.01 13.42
N LEU A 48 -3.30 -2.41 13.18
CA LEU A 48 -2.69 -1.47 14.12
C LEU A 48 -3.41 -0.12 14.13
N PRO A 49 -3.39 0.61 15.26
CA PRO A 49 -4.04 1.92 15.32
C PRO A 49 -3.35 2.94 14.40
N GLN A 50 -4.17 3.78 13.76
CA GLN A 50 -3.73 4.81 12.81
C GLN A 50 -4.00 6.23 13.33
N LEU A 51 -3.13 7.16 12.95
CA LEU A 51 -3.37 8.58 13.18
C LEU A 51 -4.50 9.02 12.26
N THR A 52 -5.59 9.50 12.85
CA THR A 52 -6.80 9.97 12.15
C THR A 52 -7.19 11.32 12.75
N SER A 53 -7.81 12.19 11.95
CA SER A 53 -8.33 13.47 12.46
C SER A 53 -9.62 13.26 13.27
N GLY A 54 -10.40 12.24 12.92
CA GLY A 54 -11.55 11.74 13.67
C GLY A 54 -11.20 10.75 14.80
N PRO A 55 -12.18 10.33 15.60
CA PRO A 55 -11.98 9.31 16.63
C PRO A 55 -11.67 7.93 16.04
N SER A 56 -10.79 7.15 16.69
CA SER A 56 -10.37 5.82 16.18
C SER A 56 -10.65 4.65 17.12
N SER A 57 -10.88 4.91 18.41
CA SER A 57 -11.28 3.91 19.41
C SER A 57 -11.83 4.58 20.66
N ALA A 58 -12.68 3.89 21.41
CA ALA A 58 -13.32 4.43 22.61
C ALA A 58 -13.42 3.40 23.74
N SER A 59 -13.68 3.88 24.95
CA SER A 59 -14.05 3.11 26.14
C SER A 59 -15.05 3.93 26.96
N PHE A 60 -16.05 3.26 27.54
CA PHE A 60 -16.94 3.88 28.52
C PHE A 60 -16.23 4.06 29.86
N LEU A 61 -16.59 5.12 30.58
CA LEU A 61 -16.42 5.18 32.03
C LEU A 61 -17.55 4.40 32.73
N PRO A 62 -17.38 4.04 34.03
CA PRO A 62 -18.38 3.25 34.76
C PRO A 62 -19.76 3.89 34.88
N ASP A 63 -19.87 5.20 34.68
CA ASP A 63 -21.15 5.91 34.66
C ASP A 63 -22.01 5.59 33.42
N GLY A 64 -21.42 4.98 32.38
CA GLY A 64 -22.06 4.66 31.10
C GLY A 64 -22.36 5.86 30.21
N ASP A 65 -22.28 7.09 30.72
CA ASP A 65 -22.61 8.33 30.00
C ASP A 65 -21.38 9.09 29.52
N THR A 66 -20.19 8.73 30.00
CA THR A 66 -18.94 9.38 29.64
C THR A 66 -18.04 8.42 28.87
N LEU A 67 -17.42 8.92 27.81
CA LEU A 67 -16.48 8.19 26.96
C LEU A 67 -15.06 8.76 27.11
N ILE A 68 -14.06 7.87 27.08
CA ILE A 68 -12.68 8.20 26.74
C ILE A 68 -12.40 7.64 25.35
N TYR A 69 -11.84 8.44 24.45
CA TYR A 69 -11.56 8.02 23.07
C TYR A 69 -10.26 8.61 22.53
N SER A 70 -9.64 7.93 21.56
CA SER A 70 -8.47 8.42 20.83
C SER A 70 -8.89 9.26 19.62
N MET A 71 -8.31 10.45 19.47
CA MET A 71 -8.54 11.33 18.31
C MET A 71 -7.34 12.27 18.15
N GLY A 72 -6.80 12.42 16.93
CA GLY A 72 -5.65 13.29 16.66
C GLY A 72 -4.40 12.95 17.47
N GLY A 73 -4.24 11.68 17.85
CA GLY A 73 -3.09 11.19 18.61
C GLY A 73 -3.09 11.53 20.11
N SER A 74 -4.22 11.98 20.65
CA SER A 74 -4.43 12.20 22.08
C SER A 74 -5.65 11.42 22.58
N LEU A 75 -5.71 11.17 23.88
CA LEU A 75 -6.93 10.70 24.54
C LEU A 75 -7.82 11.87 24.94
N TRP A 76 -9.13 11.75 24.72
CA TRP A 76 -10.13 12.76 25.01
C TRP A 76 -11.22 12.20 25.91
N ARG A 77 -11.77 13.03 26.80
CA ARG A 77 -12.94 12.71 27.63
C ARG A 77 -14.14 13.57 27.21
N GLN A 78 -15.29 12.96 26.99
CA GLN A 78 -16.53 13.65 26.63
C GLN A 78 -17.75 12.94 27.22
N ARG A 79 -18.72 13.70 27.74
CA ARG A 79 -20.04 13.17 28.10
C ARG A 79 -20.89 13.08 26.83
N ILE A 80 -21.64 11.99 26.68
CA ILE A 80 -22.51 11.79 25.53
C ILE A 80 -23.56 12.91 25.48
N GLY A 81 -23.69 13.55 24.31
CA GLY A 81 -24.59 14.69 24.07
C GLY A 81 -24.03 16.06 24.49
N ASP A 82 -22.89 16.12 25.18
CA ASP A 82 -22.20 17.37 25.50
C ASP A 82 -21.26 17.78 24.34
N PRO A 83 -21.28 19.02 23.81
CA PRO A 83 -20.34 19.45 22.77
C PRO A 83 -18.87 19.56 23.24
N SER A 84 -18.63 19.56 24.55
CA SER A 84 -17.32 19.81 25.16
C SER A 84 -16.52 18.53 25.42
N ALA A 85 -15.31 18.48 24.87
CA ALA A 85 -14.33 17.42 25.14
C ALA A 85 -13.05 17.99 25.77
N THR A 86 -12.46 17.23 26.71
CA THR A 86 -11.21 17.58 27.38
C THR A 86 -10.09 16.65 26.96
N GLU A 87 -8.97 17.20 26.50
CA GLU A 87 -7.76 16.45 26.20
C GLU A 87 -7.11 15.93 27.50
N LEU A 88 -6.91 14.62 27.59
CA LEU A 88 -6.34 13.94 28.75
C LEU A 88 -4.83 13.74 28.61
N THR A 89 -4.36 13.36 27.42
CA THR A 89 -2.93 13.14 27.12
C THR A 89 -2.46 14.08 26.02
N HIS A 90 -1.17 14.43 26.07
CA HIS A 90 -0.54 15.28 25.05
C HIS A 90 0.93 14.87 24.87
N PRO A 91 1.18 13.68 24.32
CA PRO A 91 2.55 13.19 24.11
C PRO A 91 3.32 14.07 23.12
N LYS A 92 4.64 14.20 23.32
CA LYS A 92 5.53 14.88 22.37
C LYS A 92 6.08 13.87 21.38
N ALA A 93 6.00 14.17 20.08
CA ALA A 93 6.45 13.30 18.98
C ALA A 93 5.96 11.84 19.12
N ALA A 94 4.77 11.66 19.67
CA ALA A 94 4.13 10.38 19.93
C ALA A 94 2.61 10.52 19.81
N TYR A 95 1.91 9.40 19.74
CA TYR A 95 0.46 9.34 19.53
C TYR A 95 -0.19 8.26 20.41
N ASP A 96 -1.31 8.58 21.06
CA ASP A 96 -2.01 7.70 22.00
C ASP A 96 -3.30 7.12 21.42
N TYR A 97 -3.52 5.82 21.63
CA TYR A 97 -4.58 5.02 21.01
C TYR A 97 -5.17 3.97 21.96
N GLN A 98 -6.30 3.37 21.56
CA GLN A 98 -6.87 2.17 22.16
C GLN A 98 -7.06 2.26 23.69
N PRO A 99 -7.78 3.27 24.21
CA PRO A 99 -8.03 3.38 25.63
C PRO A 99 -8.93 2.23 26.13
N ASP A 100 -8.69 1.78 27.36
CA ASP A 100 -9.54 0.88 28.13
C ASP A 100 -9.60 1.38 29.58
N ALA A 101 -10.76 1.90 29.97
CA ALA A 101 -10.95 2.53 31.27
C ALA A 101 -11.16 1.48 32.37
N SER A 102 -10.59 1.71 33.55
CA SER A 102 -10.79 0.81 34.69
C SER A 102 -12.24 0.85 35.19
N HIS A 103 -12.73 -0.29 35.67
CA HIS A 103 -14.11 -0.43 36.17
C HIS A 103 -14.42 0.47 37.39
N ASP A 104 -13.39 0.92 38.11
CA ASP A 104 -13.51 1.89 39.20
C ASP A 104 -13.47 3.37 38.73
N GLY A 105 -13.23 3.60 37.44
CA GLY A 105 -13.19 4.92 36.81
C GLY A 105 -11.99 5.77 37.21
N ARG A 106 -10.95 5.19 37.83
CA ARG A 106 -9.78 5.93 38.32
C ARG A 106 -8.64 6.03 37.31
N SER A 107 -8.55 5.09 36.39
CA SER A 107 -7.45 5.03 35.43
C SER A 107 -7.89 4.59 34.05
N VAL A 108 -7.02 4.79 33.06
CA VAL A 108 -7.18 4.24 31.72
C VAL A 108 -5.85 3.65 31.28
N VAL A 109 -5.87 2.43 30.74
CA VAL A 109 -4.72 1.87 30.03
C VAL A 109 -4.86 2.16 28.54
N PHE A 110 -3.74 2.36 27.85
CA PHE A 110 -3.73 2.75 26.44
C PHE A 110 -2.41 2.38 25.78
N THR A 111 -2.37 2.46 24.45
CA THR A 111 -1.16 2.26 23.65
C THR A 111 -0.59 3.60 23.19
N ARG A 112 0.72 3.77 23.29
CA ARG A 112 1.45 4.94 22.78
C ARG A 112 2.42 4.51 21.68
N TYR A 113 2.34 5.16 20.53
CA TYR A 113 3.29 5.03 19.43
C TYR A 113 4.27 6.21 19.43
N ASP A 114 5.58 5.95 19.42
CA ASP A 114 6.63 6.99 19.52
C ASP A 114 7.47 7.18 18.25
N GLY A 115 7.04 6.61 17.12
CA GLY A 115 7.82 6.57 15.88
C GLY A 115 8.67 5.31 15.72
N ASN A 116 8.83 4.51 16.77
CA ASN A 116 9.67 3.30 16.75
C ASN A 116 8.98 2.05 17.29
N ALA A 117 8.19 2.17 18.36
CA ALA A 117 7.49 1.04 18.99
C ALA A 117 6.09 1.45 19.47
N LEU A 118 5.24 0.47 19.77
CA LEU A 118 3.95 0.68 20.41
C LEU A 118 4.02 0.10 21.81
N GLU A 119 3.83 0.92 22.82
CA GLU A 119 4.00 0.52 24.23
C GLU A 119 2.75 0.81 25.03
N LEU A 120 2.53 0.02 26.08
CA LEU A 120 1.38 0.18 26.96
C LEU A 120 1.69 1.22 28.04
N TRP A 121 0.69 2.01 28.36
CA TRP A 121 0.73 3.06 29.37
C TRP A 121 -0.54 3.03 30.21
N ARG A 122 -0.46 3.61 31.40
CA ARG A 122 -1.58 3.90 32.29
C ARG A 122 -1.62 5.37 32.63
N LEU A 123 -2.80 5.98 32.53
CA LEU A 123 -3.08 7.33 32.98
C LEU A 123 -3.97 7.27 34.22
N ASP A 124 -3.55 7.93 35.30
CA ASP A 124 -4.40 8.22 36.46
C ASP A 124 -5.27 9.46 36.16
N LEU A 125 -6.60 9.28 36.19
CA LEU A 125 -7.55 10.30 35.73
C LEU A 125 -7.71 11.47 36.71
N ALA A 126 -7.31 11.31 37.97
CA ALA A 126 -7.41 12.35 38.99
C ALA A 126 -6.19 13.28 38.97
N SER A 127 -4.99 12.72 38.88
CA SER A 127 -3.72 13.46 38.91
C SER A 127 -3.17 13.81 37.54
N GLY A 128 -3.61 13.11 36.49
CA GLY A 128 -3.05 13.22 35.13
C GLY A 128 -1.67 12.56 35.00
N ARG A 129 -1.25 11.74 35.97
CA ARG A 129 0.04 11.05 35.93
C ARG A 129 0.01 9.88 34.96
N GLU A 130 0.96 9.86 34.05
CA GLU A 130 1.18 8.78 33.09
C GLU A 130 2.29 7.84 33.58
N GLN A 131 2.09 6.53 33.41
CA GLN A 131 3.04 5.48 33.77
C GLN A 131 3.19 4.51 32.60
N ARG A 132 4.43 4.30 32.15
CA ARG A 132 4.76 3.26 31.16
C ARG A 132 4.62 1.88 31.80
N LEU A 133 4.00 0.94 31.09
CA LEU A 133 3.76 -0.44 31.53
C LEU A 133 4.65 -1.46 30.81
N THR A 134 5.00 -1.20 29.54
CA THR A 134 5.92 -2.03 28.74
C THR A 134 7.03 -1.17 28.13
N ASP A 135 8.24 -1.71 28.01
CA ASP A 135 9.40 -0.97 27.51
C ASP A 135 10.40 -1.76 26.66
N GLN A 136 9.98 -2.92 26.17
CA GLN A 136 10.85 -3.86 25.45
C GLN A 136 10.98 -3.53 23.95
N GLY A 137 10.36 -2.44 23.48
CA GLY A 137 10.48 -1.97 22.10
C GLY A 137 9.72 -2.83 21.08
N ALA A 138 8.69 -3.56 21.53
CA ALA A 138 7.80 -4.38 20.70
C ALA A 138 6.60 -3.57 20.18
N VAL A 139 5.68 -4.25 19.48
CA VAL A 139 4.36 -3.69 19.15
C VAL A 139 3.34 -4.25 20.14
N ASN A 140 3.04 -3.49 21.20
CA ASN A 140 2.06 -3.82 22.22
C ASN A 140 0.75 -3.03 22.01
N VAL A 141 -0.35 -3.74 21.75
CA VAL A 141 -1.65 -3.16 21.37
C VAL A 141 -2.81 -3.83 22.09
N GLU A 142 -3.97 -3.20 21.99
CA GLU A 142 -5.26 -3.70 22.51
C GLU A 142 -5.22 -4.09 23.99
N PRO A 143 -4.73 -3.22 24.90
CA PRO A 143 -4.75 -3.52 26.33
C PRO A 143 -6.19 -3.65 26.84
N ARG A 144 -6.46 -4.69 27.63
CA ARG A 144 -7.77 -4.97 28.25
C ARG A 144 -7.63 -5.34 29.71
N LEU A 145 -8.14 -4.49 30.59
CA LEU A 145 -8.21 -4.77 32.01
C LEU A 145 -9.26 -5.85 32.29
N SER A 146 -8.94 -6.78 33.19
CA SER A 146 -9.94 -7.69 33.73
C SER A 146 -11.03 -6.89 34.47
N PRO A 147 -12.27 -7.41 34.58
CA PRO A 147 -13.36 -6.71 35.27
C PRO A 147 -13.04 -6.33 36.73
N ASP A 148 -12.19 -7.11 37.40
CA ASP A 148 -11.73 -6.85 38.76
C ASP A 148 -10.49 -5.93 38.84
N GLY A 149 -9.91 -5.55 37.70
CA GLY A 149 -8.77 -4.64 37.57
C GLY A 149 -7.42 -5.22 38.01
N LYS A 150 -7.32 -6.54 38.21
CA LYS A 150 -6.08 -7.20 38.69
C LYS A 150 -5.22 -7.81 37.61
N HIS A 151 -5.76 -8.01 36.42
CA HIS A 151 -5.03 -8.57 35.29
C HIS A 151 -5.12 -7.65 34.08
N LEU A 152 -4.10 -7.68 33.24
CA LEU A 152 -4.07 -7.04 31.94
C LEU A 152 -3.82 -8.09 30.87
N ALA A 153 -4.71 -8.18 29.89
CA ALA A 153 -4.47 -8.90 28.64
C ALA A 153 -4.09 -7.90 27.54
N TRP A 154 -3.16 -8.25 26.66
CA TRP A 154 -2.79 -7.43 25.50
C TRP A 154 -2.22 -8.29 24.39
N VAL A 155 -2.11 -7.71 23.19
CA VAL A 155 -1.47 -8.37 22.06
C VAL A 155 -0.07 -7.79 21.88
N SER A 156 0.94 -8.64 21.69
CA SER A 156 2.32 -8.23 21.51
C SER A 156 3.06 -9.03 20.45
N THR A 157 4.03 -8.38 19.78
CA THR A 157 5.06 -9.04 18.96
C THR A 157 6.32 -9.42 19.74
N GLU A 158 6.34 -9.18 21.05
CA GLU A 158 7.50 -9.44 21.90
C GLU A 158 7.98 -10.91 21.80
N GLY A 159 9.29 -11.08 21.61
CA GLY A 159 9.97 -12.38 21.54
C GLY A 159 9.87 -13.13 20.21
N THR A 160 8.86 -12.86 19.38
CA THR A 160 8.53 -13.69 18.21
C THR A 160 8.40 -12.92 16.90
N GLY A 161 8.09 -11.61 16.95
CA GLY A 161 7.72 -10.82 15.78
C GLY A 161 6.27 -11.03 15.31
N HIS A 162 5.53 -11.96 15.91
CA HIS A 162 4.16 -12.32 15.57
C HIS A 162 3.15 -11.83 16.62
N PHE A 163 1.92 -11.53 16.22
CA PHE A 163 0.89 -11.02 17.13
C PHE A 163 0.31 -12.10 18.04
N ASN A 164 0.76 -12.07 19.30
CA ASN A 164 0.45 -13.07 20.31
C ASN A 164 -0.27 -12.47 21.51
N LEU A 165 -1.08 -13.27 22.21
CA LEU A 165 -1.86 -12.86 23.38
C LEU A 165 -1.05 -13.05 24.67
N PHE A 166 -0.85 -11.97 25.41
CA PHE A 166 -0.12 -11.93 26.67
C PHE A 166 -1.05 -11.65 27.86
N LEU A 167 -0.62 -12.10 29.04
CA LEU A 167 -1.30 -11.87 30.31
C LEU A 167 -0.29 -11.49 31.40
N ALA A 168 -0.69 -10.58 32.29
CA ALA A 168 0.08 -10.17 33.46
C ALA A 168 -0.85 -9.78 34.62
N ASP A 169 -0.32 -9.86 35.84
CA ASP A 169 -0.91 -9.16 36.98
C ASP A 169 -0.63 -7.66 36.84
N ILE A 170 -1.56 -6.82 37.30
CA ILE A 170 -1.39 -5.36 37.32
C ILE A 170 -1.80 -4.77 38.67
N ASP A 171 -0.98 -3.86 39.18
CA ASP A 171 -1.27 -3.09 40.38
C ASP A 171 -0.76 -1.64 40.24
N ALA A 172 -0.75 -0.87 41.34
CA ALA A 172 -0.27 0.50 41.34
C ALA A 172 1.23 0.65 40.96
N ALA A 173 2.04 -0.40 41.11
CA ALA A 173 3.45 -0.40 40.76
C ALA A 173 3.70 -0.74 39.28
N GLY A 174 2.78 -1.44 38.61
CA GLY A 174 2.89 -1.73 37.18
C GLY A 174 2.46 -3.16 36.85
N LEU A 175 3.06 -3.73 35.81
CA LEU A 175 2.85 -5.13 35.42
C LEU A 175 3.77 -6.07 36.21
N HIS A 176 3.25 -7.24 36.56
CA HIS A 176 4.00 -8.33 37.16
C HIS A 176 3.72 -9.64 36.42
N HIS A 177 4.74 -10.49 36.32
CA HIS A 177 4.64 -11.82 35.68
C HIS A 177 4.06 -11.83 34.25
N PRO A 178 4.51 -10.94 33.34
CA PRO A 178 4.07 -10.98 31.96
C PRO A 178 4.47 -12.31 31.32
N HIS A 179 3.52 -12.98 30.66
CA HIS A 179 3.76 -14.23 29.95
C HIS A 179 2.83 -14.38 28.76
N LEU A 180 3.29 -15.19 27.80
CA LEU A 180 2.50 -15.62 26.66
C LEU A 180 1.37 -16.55 27.13
N LEU A 181 0.12 -16.22 26.83
CA LEU A 181 -1.02 -17.05 27.21
C LEU A 181 -1.15 -18.28 26.30
N LEU A 182 -0.89 -18.11 25.00
CA LEU A 182 -1.02 -19.14 23.97
C LEU A 182 0.31 -19.31 23.24
N GLY A 183 0.88 -20.52 23.28
CA GLY A 183 2.13 -20.82 22.57
C GLY A 183 2.01 -20.64 21.05
N GLU A 184 3.11 -20.26 20.41
CA GLU A 184 3.18 -20.16 18.95
C GLU A 184 2.87 -21.50 18.28
N ARG A 185 2.09 -21.45 17.20
CA ARG A 185 1.86 -22.61 16.34
C ARG A 185 2.05 -22.22 14.88
N LYS A 186 2.85 -23.01 14.18
CA LYS A 186 2.97 -22.95 12.72
C LYS A 186 1.88 -23.81 12.08
N SER A 187 1.10 -23.22 11.19
CA SER A 187 0.10 -23.86 10.34
C SER A 187 0.70 -24.98 9.51
N THR A 188 -0.09 -26.03 9.27
CA THR A 188 0.22 -27.04 8.26
C THR A 188 -0.29 -26.66 6.87
N LEU A 189 -1.27 -25.75 6.81
CA LEU A 189 -1.75 -25.16 5.56
C LEU A 189 -0.79 -24.07 5.09
N ASP A 190 -0.56 -24.02 3.78
CA ASP A 190 0.03 -22.88 3.10
C ASP A 190 -0.97 -21.73 3.03
N ARG A 191 -0.57 -20.57 3.57
CA ARG A 191 -1.37 -19.35 3.61
C ARG A 191 -0.67 -18.30 2.76
N TYR A 192 -1.37 -17.79 1.76
CA TYR A 192 -0.78 -16.88 0.77
C TYR A 192 -0.56 -15.47 1.33
N TYR A 193 -1.63 -14.79 1.77
CA TYR A 193 -1.53 -13.44 2.35
C TYR A 193 -1.06 -13.43 3.80
N TYR A 194 -1.37 -14.51 4.54
CA TYR A 194 -1.28 -14.54 5.98
C TYR A 194 -0.05 -15.31 6.46
N SER A 195 0.35 -15.03 7.70
CA SER A 195 1.48 -15.71 8.34
C SER A 195 1.31 -17.22 8.37
N ALA A 196 2.43 -17.93 8.17
CA ALA A 196 2.53 -19.35 8.46
C ALA A 196 2.35 -19.64 9.96
N PHE A 197 2.51 -18.65 10.83
CA PHE A 197 2.24 -18.75 12.26
C PHE A 197 0.85 -18.24 12.57
N ASP A 198 0.19 -18.83 13.56
CA ASP A 198 -1.08 -18.28 14.02
C ASP A 198 -0.86 -16.98 14.79
N HIS A 199 -1.88 -16.14 14.75
CA HIS A 199 -1.98 -15.00 15.65
C HIS A 199 -3.06 -15.22 16.71
N ALA A 200 -3.03 -14.40 17.75
CA ALA A 200 -4.12 -14.26 18.72
C ALA A 200 -4.34 -12.77 19.00
N ILE A 201 -5.39 -12.21 18.39
CA ILE A 201 -5.67 -10.76 18.39
C ILE A 201 -7.06 -10.45 18.94
N ASN A 202 -7.33 -9.18 19.22
CA ASN A 202 -8.63 -8.68 19.66
C ASN A 202 -9.19 -9.32 20.95
N PRO A 203 -8.47 -9.32 22.07
CA PRO A 203 -8.95 -9.92 23.32
C PRO A 203 -10.16 -9.19 23.91
N SER A 204 -11.07 -9.95 24.52
CA SER A 204 -12.18 -9.46 25.36
C SER A 204 -12.42 -10.39 26.53
N TRP A 205 -12.51 -9.82 27.74
CA TRP A 205 -12.78 -10.57 28.97
C TRP A 205 -14.25 -10.99 29.08
N SER A 206 -14.47 -12.13 29.72
CA SER A 206 -15.75 -12.45 30.34
C SER A 206 -15.96 -11.62 31.62
N PRO A 207 -17.22 -11.30 32.01
CA PRO A 207 -17.50 -10.54 33.22
C PRO A 207 -16.95 -11.12 34.53
N ASP A 208 -16.69 -12.44 34.58
CA ASP A 208 -16.07 -13.11 35.72
C ASP A 208 -14.53 -13.09 35.72
N GLY A 209 -13.91 -12.55 34.67
CA GLY A 209 -12.46 -12.43 34.52
C GLY A 209 -11.72 -13.74 34.26
N LYS A 210 -12.42 -14.81 33.88
CA LYS A 210 -11.80 -16.15 33.69
C LYS A 210 -11.56 -16.55 32.24
N THR A 211 -12.31 -15.98 31.30
CA THR A 211 -12.26 -16.36 29.89
C THR A 211 -11.92 -15.15 29.03
N LEU A 212 -11.05 -15.36 28.05
CA LEU A 212 -10.78 -14.41 26.97
C LEU A 212 -11.39 -14.90 25.66
N TYR A 213 -12.10 -14.02 24.97
CA TYR A 213 -12.55 -14.17 23.59
C TYR A 213 -11.61 -13.42 22.67
N TYR A 214 -11.21 -14.00 21.55
CA TYR A 214 -10.18 -13.45 20.67
C TYR A 214 -10.32 -14.01 19.24
N VAL A 215 -9.68 -13.37 18.27
CA VAL A 215 -9.56 -13.87 16.89
C VAL A 215 -8.25 -14.63 16.75
N SER A 216 -8.31 -15.79 16.11
CA SER A 216 -7.14 -16.61 15.79
C SER A 216 -7.41 -17.45 14.55
N ASN A 217 -6.36 -17.84 13.83
CA ASN A 217 -6.48 -18.52 12.54
C ASN A 217 -5.98 -19.97 12.51
N PRO A 218 -6.18 -20.82 13.54
CA PRO A 218 -5.52 -22.11 13.59
C PRO A 218 -6.00 -23.09 12.51
N GLU A 219 -5.10 -23.49 11.61
CA GLU A 219 -5.40 -24.31 10.41
C GLU A 219 -6.51 -23.71 9.53
N ILE A 220 -6.56 -22.37 9.46
CA ILE A 220 -7.45 -21.63 8.55
C ILE A 220 -6.61 -21.12 7.38
N GLY A 221 -7.05 -21.40 6.14
CA GLY A 221 -6.31 -21.03 4.92
C GLY A 221 -6.44 -19.55 4.52
N TRP A 222 -7.57 -18.92 4.86
CA TRP A 222 -7.95 -17.56 4.45
C TRP A 222 -8.53 -16.74 5.60
N GLY A 223 -8.58 -15.42 5.39
CA GLY A 223 -8.95 -14.43 6.40
C GLY A 223 -8.02 -14.33 7.59
N THR A 224 -8.40 -13.44 8.52
CA THR A 224 -7.73 -13.36 9.81
C THR A 224 -8.18 -14.45 10.78
N GLY A 225 -9.10 -15.33 10.39
CA GLY A 225 -9.46 -16.51 11.15
C GLY A 225 -10.80 -16.41 11.86
N ASP A 226 -10.99 -17.28 12.85
CA ASP A 226 -12.25 -17.54 13.55
C ASP A 226 -12.24 -16.88 14.93
N ILE A 227 -13.40 -16.84 15.60
CA ILE A 227 -13.49 -16.39 16.99
C ILE A 227 -13.29 -17.58 17.94
N PHE A 228 -12.36 -17.45 18.88
CA PHE A 228 -12.03 -18.43 19.90
C PHE A 228 -12.30 -17.92 21.31
N ALA A 229 -12.40 -18.85 22.25
CA ALA A 229 -12.43 -18.60 23.69
C ALA A 229 -11.36 -19.45 24.38
N VAL A 230 -10.75 -18.91 25.44
CA VAL A 230 -9.77 -19.61 26.28
C VAL A 230 -9.96 -19.25 27.74
N ASP A 231 -9.92 -20.28 28.61
CA ASP A 231 -9.80 -20.09 30.06
C ASP A 231 -8.36 -19.72 30.40
N VAL A 232 -8.15 -18.61 31.10
CA VAL A 232 -6.82 -18.07 31.37
C VAL A 232 -5.98 -18.95 32.29
N ASP A 233 -6.61 -19.75 33.15
CA ASP A 233 -5.93 -20.72 34.03
C ASP A 233 -5.67 -22.05 33.30
N HIS A 234 -6.35 -22.30 32.19
CA HIS A 234 -6.29 -23.53 31.39
C HIS A 234 -6.11 -23.26 29.89
N PRO A 235 -5.01 -22.57 29.46
CA PRO A 235 -4.84 -22.11 28.09
C PRO A 235 -4.82 -23.22 27.03
N ALA A 236 -4.46 -24.44 27.43
CA ALA A 236 -4.49 -25.62 26.56
C ALA A 236 -5.91 -26.04 26.14
N GLN A 237 -6.96 -25.54 26.81
CA GLN A 237 -8.37 -25.89 26.56
C GLN A 237 -9.11 -24.85 25.71
N ARG A 238 -8.39 -24.09 24.86
CA ARG A 238 -9.04 -23.16 23.93
C ARG A 238 -10.07 -23.87 23.04
N ARG A 239 -11.16 -23.19 22.72
CA ARG A 239 -12.22 -23.71 21.84
C ARG A 239 -12.62 -22.67 20.80
N ARG A 240 -13.02 -23.12 19.62
CA ARG A 240 -13.66 -22.25 18.62
C ARG A 240 -15.09 -21.92 19.08
N VAL A 241 -15.46 -20.65 19.01
CA VAL A 241 -16.80 -20.13 19.32
C VAL A 241 -17.59 -19.99 18.03
N LEU A 242 -17.04 -19.32 17.03
CA LEU A 242 -17.69 -19.07 15.75
C LEU A 242 -16.70 -19.39 14.62
N SER A 243 -17.17 -20.10 13.60
CA SER A 243 -16.40 -20.33 12.38
C SER A 243 -16.94 -19.42 11.27
N GLU A 244 -16.15 -18.41 10.93
CA GLU A 244 -16.46 -17.37 9.97
C GLU A 244 -15.14 -16.70 9.57
N GLU A 245 -14.94 -16.43 8.28
CA GLU A 245 -13.78 -15.64 7.84
C GLU A 245 -13.91 -14.21 8.38
N THR A 246 -13.23 -13.94 9.51
CA THR A 246 -13.20 -12.60 10.09
C THR A 246 -12.14 -11.72 9.42
N SER A 247 -12.26 -10.41 9.64
CA SER A 247 -11.21 -9.44 9.31
C SER A 247 -10.42 -9.01 10.56
N TRP A 248 -9.27 -8.36 10.36
CA TRP A 248 -8.46 -7.77 11.45
C TRP A 248 -9.25 -6.81 12.35
N SER A 249 -10.41 -6.32 11.88
CA SER A 249 -11.29 -5.40 12.56
C SER A 249 -12.47 -6.07 13.29
N ALA A 250 -12.57 -7.40 13.31
CA ALA A 250 -13.73 -8.10 13.85
C ALA A 250 -13.98 -7.84 15.33
N ARG A 251 -12.91 -7.69 16.13
CA ARG A 251 -12.96 -7.20 17.52
C ARG A 251 -14.13 -7.75 18.36
N PRO A 252 -14.14 -9.07 18.66
CA PRO A 252 -15.17 -9.66 19.50
C PRO A 252 -15.22 -8.99 20.88
N GLU A 253 -16.43 -8.73 21.36
CA GLU A 253 -16.65 -8.13 22.66
C GLU A 253 -17.86 -8.76 23.36
N LEU A 254 -17.61 -9.37 24.52
CA LEU A 254 -18.66 -9.98 25.31
C LEU A 254 -19.41 -8.91 26.10
N ALA A 255 -20.74 -8.93 26.02
CA ALA A 255 -21.59 -8.01 26.76
C ALA A 255 -21.45 -8.24 28.29
N PRO A 256 -21.78 -7.23 29.11
CA PRO A 256 -21.75 -7.35 30.57
C PRO A 256 -22.64 -8.47 31.14
N ASP A 257 -23.63 -8.94 30.38
CA ASP A 257 -24.48 -10.07 30.76
C ASP A 257 -23.81 -11.45 30.60
N GLY A 258 -22.63 -11.51 29.97
CA GLY A 258 -21.85 -12.74 29.74
C GLY A 258 -22.44 -13.68 28.69
N LYS A 259 -23.48 -13.27 27.96
CA LYS A 259 -24.24 -14.11 27.03
C LYS A 259 -24.11 -13.68 25.59
N ARG A 260 -24.15 -12.37 25.32
CA ARG A 260 -24.12 -11.82 23.96
C ARG A 260 -22.68 -11.48 23.57
N LEU A 261 -22.25 -11.95 22.41
CA LEU A 261 -20.94 -11.64 21.83
C LEU A 261 -21.15 -10.77 20.58
N LEU A 262 -20.63 -9.55 20.64
CA LEU A 262 -20.65 -8.55 19.57
C LEU A 262 -19.37 -8.66 18.74
N TYR A 263 -19.47 -8.52 17.42
CA TYR A 263 -18.29 -8.44 16.54
C TYR A 263 -18.63 -7.70 15.25
N ALA A 264 -17.63 -7.17 14.56
CA ALA A 264 -17.74 -6.63 13.22
C ALA A 264 -17.51 -7.74 12.18
N SER A 265 -18.36 -7.78 11.15
CA SER A 265 -18.23 -8.72 10.05
C SER A 265 -18.76 -8.14 8.74
N TYR A 266 -18.13 -8.56 7.64
CA TYR A 266 -18.58 -8.30 6.28
C TYR A 266 -19.26 -9.52 5.62
N HIS A 267 -19.67 -10.52 6.39
CA HIS A 267 -20.19 -11.78 5.85
C HIS A 267 -21.28 -11.56 4.79
N GLY A 268 -20.97 -11.95 3.54
CA GLY A 268 -21.83 -11.76 2.36
C GLY A 268 -22.01 -10.31 1.88
N ARG A 269 -21.08 -9.39 2.21
CA ARG A 269 -21.15 -7.93 1.94
C ARG A 269 -19.77 -7.34 1.64
N GLN A 270 -19.72 -6.08 1.23
CA GLN A 270 -18.45 -5.36 0.98
C GLN A 270 -17.92 -4.56 2.18
N HIS A 271 -18.77 -4.28 3.17
CA HIS A 271 -18.46 -3.42 4.32
C HIS A 271 -18.74 -4.11 5.65
N GLN A 272 -17.95 -3.76 6.67
CA GLN A 272 -18.07 -4.25 8.03
C GLN A 272 -19.32 -3.70 8.71
N GLN A 273 -20.17 -4.58 9.22
CA GLN A 273 -21.31 -4.22 10.07
C GLN A 273 -21.24 -5.01 11.38
N LEU A 274 -21.98 -4.55 12.39
CA LEU A 274 -22.05 -5.23 13.68
C LEU A 274 -23.00 -6.43 13.61
N TRP A 275 -22.56 -7.54 14.20
CA TRP A 275 -23.28 -8.80 14.35
C TRP A 275 -23.25 -9.27 15.80
N LEU A 276 -24.24 -10.09 16.16
CA LEU A 276 -24.35 -10.70 17.47
C LEU A 276 -24.42 -12.22 17.36
N THR A 277 -23.61 -12.90 18.15
CA THR A 277 -23.73 -14.33 18.48
C THR A 277 -23.78 -14.50 20.00
N THR A 278 -23.71 -15.73 20.48
CA THR A 278 -23.61 -16.05 21.91
C THR A 278 -22.21 -16.51 22.28
N ALA A 279 -21.89 -16.48 23.57
CA ALA A 279 -20.64 -17.01 24.12
C ALA A 279 -20.33 -18.47 23.73
N ASP A 280 -21.37 -19.26 23.44
CA ASP A 280 -21.31 -20.66 23.00
C ASP A 280 -21.45 -20.85 21.48
N GLY A 281 -21.56 -19.76 20.69
CA GLY A 281 -21.48 -19.82 19.23
C GLY A 281 -22.80 -20.12 18.51
N ALA A 282 -23.93 -19.64 19.02
CA ALA A 282 -25.21 -19.74 18.31
C ALA A 282 -25.16 -19.00 16.96
N ALA A 283 -26.12 -19.29 16.09
CA ALA A 283 -26.20 -18.65 14.77
C ALA A 283 -26.14 -17.11 14.88
N PRO A 284 -25.22 -16.44 14.17
CA PRO A 284 -25.06 -15.00 14.25
C PRO A 284 -26.22 -14.26 13.58
N LEU A 285 -26.59 -13.11 14.13
CA LEU A 285 -27.63 -12.22 13.62
C LEU A 285 -27.06 -10.81 13.40
N PRO A 286 -27.43 -10.12 12.30
CA PRO A 286 -26.95 -8.77 12.06
C PRO A 286 -27.63 -7.80 13.04
N LEU A 287 -26.82 -6.94 13.68
CA LEU A 287 -27.27 -5.87 14.56
C LEU A 287 -27.38 -4.53 13.81
N SER A 288 -26.58 -4.36 12.75
CA SER A 288 -26.55 -3.12 11.96
C SER A 288 -26.43 -3.37 10.47
N PHE A 289 -26.74 -2.34 9.69
CA PHE A 289 -26.80 -2.38 8.23
C PHE A 289 -26.28 -1.06 7.65
N GLY A 290 -25.60 -1.14 6.50
CA GLY A 290 -25.07 0.03 5.81
C GLY A 290 -24.10 -0.33 4.70
N ALA A 291 -23.81 0.65 3.83
CA ALA A 291 -22.76 0.60 2.81
C ALA A 291 -21.53 1.41 3.28
N PHE A 292 -21.10 1.15 4.51
CA PHE A 292 -20.00 1.79 5.23
C PHE A 292 -19.56 0.84 6.35
N ASP A 293 -18.44 1.11 7.01
CA ASP A 293 -17.93 0.27 8.09
C ASP A 293 -18.40 0.76 9.47
N ARG A 294 -18.76 -0.20 10.32
CA ARG A 294 -18.89 -0.04 11.77
C ARG A 294 -17.94 -1.00 12.46
N ARG A 295 -16.98 -0.45 13.20
CA ARG A 295 -15.86 -1.18 13.81
C ARG A 295 -15.58 -0.69 15.22
N ASN A 296 -14.66 -1.36 15.91
CA ASN A 296 -14.14 -0.95 17.22
C ASN A 296 -15.26 -0.74 18.25
N ALA A 297 -16.27 -1.61 18.21
CA ALA A 297 -17.44 -1.49 19.05
C ALA A 297 -17.08 -1.75 20.52
N ARG A 298 -17.75 -1.01 21.43
CA ARG A 298 -17.66 -1.17 22.89
C ARG A 298 -19.02 -1.18 23.55
N TRP A 299 -19.30 -2.14 24.43
CA TRP A 299 -20.50 -2.14 25.26
C TRP A 299 -20.41 -1.09 26.35
N SER A 300 -21.53 -0.43 26.65
CA SER A 300 -21.66 0.32 27.90
C SER A 300 -21.68 -0.64 29.10
N PRO A 301 -21.28 -0.20 30.31
CA PRO A 301 -21.21 -1.06 31.49
C PRO A 301 -22.54 -1.73 31.88
N ASP A 302 -23.67 -1.11 31.53
CA ASP A 302 -25.02 -1.62 31.76
C ASP A 302 -25.56 -2.47 30.59
N GLY A 303 -24.81 -2.59 29.49
CA GLY A 303 -25.19 -3.33 28.30
C GLY A 303 -26.35 -2.73 27.49
N SER A 304 -26.73 -1.47 27.75
CA SER A 304 -27.86 -0.80 27.07
C SER A 304 -27.44 -0.09 25.78
N ARG A 305 -26.18 0.30 25.65
CA ARG A 305 -25.60 1.06 24.54
C ARG A 305 -24.32 0.42 24.00
N ILE A 306 -23.98 0.78 22.77
CA ILE A 306 -22.74 0.41 22.09
C ILE A 306 -22.10 1.67 21.52
N ALA A 307 -20.85 1.95 21.91
CA ALA A 307 -20.02 2.95 21.23
C ALA A 307 -19.36 2.30 20.01
N VAL A 308 -19.29 3.00 18.87
CA VAL A 308 -18.76 2.45 17.62
C VAL A 308 -18.01 3.50 16.82
N ILE A 309 -16.98 3.08 16.09
CA ILE A 309 -16.33 3.89 15.07
C ILE A 309 -16.98 3.60 13.72
N ASP A 310 -17.54 4.63 13.12
CA ASP A 310 -18.35 4.59 11.90
C ASP A 310 -17.69 5.49 10.84
N ASN A 311 -17.58 5.05 9.60
CA ASN A 311 -16.98 5.83 8.51
C ASN A 311 -17.98 6.25 7.42
N ARG A 312 -19.29 6.29 7.72
CA ARG A 312 -20.31 6.58 6.69
C ARG A 312 -20.12 7.90 5.96
N ASP A 313 -19.56 8.89 6.65
CA ASP A 313 -19.32 10.25 6.14
C ASP A 313 -17.91 10.40 5.53
N GLY A 314 -17.19 9.28 5.33
CA GLY A 314 -15.85 9.21 4.74
C GLY A 314 -14.76 9.08 5.80
N ASP A 315 -14.64 10.06 6.69
CA ASP A 315 -13.74 10.04 7.86
C ASP A 315 -14.30 9.18 9.01
N THR A 316 -13.46 8.85 10.00
CA THR A 316 -13.88 8.12 11.19
C THR A 316 -14.69 9.02 12.14
N ALA A 317 -15.81 8.50 12.64
CA ALA A 317 -16.69 9.19 13.57
C ALA A 317 -17.07 8.28 14.74
N LEU A 318 -17.17 8.85 15.94
CA LEU A 318 -17.66 8.14 17.13
C LEU A 318 -19.17 8.30 17.24
N ARG A 319 -19.88 7.17 17.31
CA ARG A 319 -21.33 7.12 17.52
C ARG A 319 -21.69 6.22 18.69
N VAL A 320 -22.84 6.49 19.31
CA VAL A 320 -23.43 5.62 20.32
C VAL A 320 -24.77 5.11 19.81
N ILE A 321 -24.98 3.80 19.90
CA ILE A 321 -26.20 3.11 19.45
C ILE A 321 -26.90 2.51 20.68
N GLU A 322 -28.20 2.77 20.81
CA GLU A 322 -29.06 2.07 21.76
C GLU A 322 -29.40 0.68 21.24
N THR A 323 -29.24 -0.32 22.10
CA THR A 323 -29.45 -1.73 21.73
C THR A 323 -30.92 -2.10 21.58
N LEU A 324 -31.81 -1.33 22.23
CA LEU A 324 -33.25 -1.41 22.06
C LEU A 324 -33.73 -0.15 21.35
N GLY A 325 -34.64 -0.30 20.38
CA GLY A 325 -35.17 0.82 19.60
C GLY A 325 -34.24 1.33 18.48
N GLY A 326 -32.92 1.11 18.58
CA GLY A 326 -31.95 1.40 17.52
C GLY A 326 -31.61 2.87 17.34
N ALA A 327 -31.92 3.72 18.32
CA ALA A 327 -31.51 5.13 18.29
C ALA A 327 -29.98 5.23 18.20
N SER A 328 -29.49 6.14 17.36
CA SER A 328 -28.07 6.38 17.17
C SER A 328 -27.80 7.88 17.23
N GLN A 329 -26.75 8.27 17.96
CA GLN A 329 -26.32 9.66 18.09
C GLN A 329 -24.81 9.79 17.92
N ASP A 330 -24.39 10.95 17.42
CA ASP A 330 -22.99 11.26 17.19
C ASP A 330 -22.36 11.86 18.44
N VAL A 331 -21.11 11.51 18.70
CA VAL A 331 -20.30 12.08 19.78
C VAL A 331 -19.29 13.03 19.13
N VAL A 332 -19.66 14.31 19.03
CA VAL A 332 -18.89 15.32 18.30
C VAL A 332 -18.30 16.34 19.27
N ALA A 333 -16.98 16.45 19.28
CA ALA A 333 -16.25 17.45 20.06
C ALA A 333 -16.15 18.79 19.31
N THR A 334 -17.19 19.61 19.40
CA THR A 334 -17.22 20.96 18.79
C THR A 334 -16.56 22.02 19.67
N GLN A 335 -16.42 21.75 20.97
CA GLN A 335 -15.66 22.56 21.91
C GLN A 335 -14.53 21.70 22.49
N ARG A 336 -13.28 22.07 22.20
CA ARG A 336 -12.10 21.27 22.58
C ARG A 336 -11.26 22.02 23.60
N HIS A 337 -11.05 21.40 24.76
CA HIS A 337 -10.16 21.91 25.81
C HIS A 337 -8.82 21.19 25.75
N TYR A 338 -7.85 21.84 25.13
CA TYR A 338 -6.49 21.33 24.93
C TYR A 338 -5.61 21.51 26.18
N ARG A 339 -4.62 20.64 26.35
CA ARG A 339 -3.60 20.75 27.41
C ARG A 339 -2.48 21.72 27.06
N SER A 340 -2.27 21.99 25.78
CA SER A 340 -1.27 22.95 25.30
C SER A 340 -1.91 24.22 24.72
N PRO A 341 -1.21 25.37 24.79
CA PRO A 341 -1.65 26.60 24.12
C PRO A 341 -1.82 26.37 22.63
N GLN A 342 -2.92 26.85 22.05
CA GLN A 342 -3.27 26.62 20.65
C GLN A 342 -3.19 27.91 19.82
N ALA A 343 -2.91 27.77 18.53
CA ALA A 343 -2.94 28.79 17.51
C ALA A 343 -3.77 28.29 16.31
N LYS A 344 -4.33 29.22 15.54
CA LYS A 344 -5.07 28.89 14.32
C LYS A 344 -4.23 29.18 13.10
N LEU A 345 -4.17 28.25 12.17
CA LEU A 345 -3.58 28.44 10.85
C LEU A 345 -4.66 28.27 9.78
N THR A 346 -4.73 29.22 8.85
CA THR A 346 -5.48 29.08 7.59
C THR A 346 -4.49 29.11 6.44
N LEU A 347 -4.42 28.00 5.70
CA LEU A 347 -3.55 27.84 4.54
C LEU A 347 -4.39 27.98 3.27
N ASP A 348 -4.10 29.01 2.48
CA ASP A 348 -4.56 29.13 1.10
C ASP A 348 -3.47 28.58 0.17
N ILE A 349 -3.88 27.96 -0.93
CA ILE A 349 -2.97 27.35 -1.92
C ILE A 349 -3.44 27.83 -3.28
N VAL A 350 -2.56 28.50 -4.02
CA VAL A 350 -2.91 29.13 -5.30
C VAL A 350 -1.90 28.79 -6.39
N ASP A 351 -2.39 28.67 -7.62
CA ASP A 351 -1.56 28.57 -8.82
C ASP A 351 -0.89 29.92 -9.16
N GLU A 352 -0.13 29.95 -10.26
CA GLU A 352 0.54 31.15 -10.78
C GLU A 352 -0.43 32.26 -11.26
N HIS A 353 -1.71 31.93 -11.41
CA HIS A 353 -2.79 32.85 -11.77
C HIS A 353 -3.59 33.32 -10.55
N GLY A 354 -3.25 32.87 -9.35
CA GLY A 354 -3.95 33.19 -8.11
C GLY A 354 -5.26 32.42 -7.92
N GLN A 355 -5.53 31.38 -8.72
CA GLN A 355 -6.68 30.51 -8.53
C GLN A 355 -6.39 29.48 -7.44
N ARG A 356 -7.41 29.14 -6.66
CA ARG A 356 -7.29 28.16 -5.58
C ARG A 356 -7.12 26.75 -6.13
N THR A 357 -6.06 26.07 -5.70
CA THR A 357 -5.66 24.78 -6.25
C THR A 357 -5.53 23.74 -5.14
N PRO A 358 -6.30 22.64 -5.18
CA PRO A 358 -6.11 21.54 -4.25
C PRO A 358 -4.69 20.98 -4.29
N ALA A 359 -4.14 20.60 -3.14
CA ALA A 359 -2.78 20.07 -3.06
C ALA A 359 -2.62 19.13 -1.88
N ARG A 360 -1.62 18.24 -1.95
CA ARG A 360 -1.16 17.44 -0.82
C ARG A 360 -0.38 18.32 0.15
N VAL A 361 -0.67 18.19 1.44
CA VAL A 361 -0.07 19.00 2.51
C VAL A 361 0.44 18.10 3.61
N ALA A 362 1.66 18.35 4.08
CA ALA A 362 2.19 17.79 5.32
C ALA A 362 2.50 18.91 6.30
N ILE A 363 2.16 18.72 7.58
CA ILE A 363 2.42 19.70 8.65
C ILE A 363 2.96 18.97 9.87
N VAL A 364 4.10 19.44 10.39
CA VAL A 364 4.65 19.02 11.69
C VAL A 364 4.72 20.23 12.60
N ALA A 365 4.04 20.19 13.74
CA ALA A 365 4.00 21.31 14.69
C ALA A 365 5.13 21.25 15.72
N SER A 366 5.14 22.22 16.65
CA SER A 366 6.24 22.43 17.61
C SER A 366 6.39 21.33 18.66
N ASP A 367 5.37 20.49 18.83
CA ASP A 367 5.38 19.31 19.67
C ASP A 367 5.95 18.07 18.95
N GLY A 368 6.31 18.20 17.67
CA GLY A 368 6.84 17.13 16.83
C GLY A 368 5.79 16.19 16.26
N ARG A 369 4.49 16.52 16.36
CA ARG A 369 3.39 15.70 15.82
C ARG A 369 2.90 16.22 14.48
N ALA A 370 2.34 15.32 13.68
CA ALA A 370 1.63 15.64 12.46
C ALA A 370 0.23 16.16 12.74
N TYR A 371 -0.26 17.11 11.92
CA TYR A 371 -1.58 17.72 12.07
C TYR A 371 -2.29 17.86 10.72
N ALA A 372 -3.61 17.73 10.77
CA ALA A 372 -4.51 17.94 9.64
C ALA A 372 -5.79 18.69 10.11
N PRO A 373 -6.54 19.30 9.19
CA PRO A 373 -7.86 19.87 9.50
C PRO A 373 -8.80 18.83 10.13
N PRO A 374 -9.79 19.27 10.92
CA PRO A 374 -10.91 18.41 11.30
C PRO A 374 -11.55 17.77 10.06
N HIS A 375 -11.90 16.48 10.14
CA HIS A 375 -12.51 15.70 9.06
C HIS A 375 -11.62 15.44 7.83
N ALA A 376 -10.35 15.88 7.85
CA ALA A 376 -9.40 15.51 6.81
C ALA A 376 -8.92 14.08 7.03
N TRP A 377 -8.74 13.34 5.94
CA TRP A 377 -8.07 12.06 5.99
C TRP A 377 -6.58 12.30 6.17
N VAL A 378 -6.04 11.67 7.22
CA VAL A 378 -4.61 11.64 7.49
C VAL A 378 -4.08 10.35 6.89
N SER A 379 -3.14 10.50 5.96
CA SER A 379 -2.43 9.42 5.31
C SER A 379 -0.97 9.43 5.74
N ALA A 380 -0.29 8.30 5.71
CA ALA A 380 1.11 8.16 6.08
C ALA A 380 1.84 7.15 5.19
N ASP A 381 3.14 7.37 5.01
CA ASP A 381 4.02 6.41 4.36
C ASP A 381 4.17 5.12 5.21
N ASP A 382 4.31 3.95 4.57
CA ASP A 382 4.38 2.64 5.27
C ASP A 382 5.81 2.18 5.63
N GLY A 383 6.80 2.93 5.14
CA GLY A 383 8.22 2.76 5.42
C GLY A 383 9.00 4.03 5.13
N PHE A 384 10.24 4.11 5.60
CA PHE A 384 11.10 5.26 5.32
C PHE A 384 12.58 4.96 5.61
N ASP A 385 13.46 5.78 5.04
CA ASP A 385 14.87 5.79 5.42
C ASP A 385 15.07 6.62 6.70
N ARG A 386 15.44 5.92 7.78
CA ARG A 386 15.69 6.51 9.11
C ARG A 386 16.91 7.44 9.14
N ALA A 387 17.81 7.37 8.15
CA ALA A 387 18.91 8.31 8.00
C ALA A 387 18.45 9.68 7.45
N LEU A 388 17.35 9.71 6.69
CA LEU A 388 16.81 10.92 6.07
C LEU A 388 15.69 11.58 6.88
N GLN A 389 14.90 10.79 7.61
CA GLN A 389 13.80 11.30 8.44
C GLN A 389 13.61 10.48 9.73
N ARG A 390 13.08 11.11 10.77
CA ARG A 390 12.92 10.48 12.10
C ARG A 390 11.66 9.61 12.22
N SER A 391 10.63 9.94 11.46
CA SER A 391 9.32 9.31 11.44
C SER A 391 8.82 9.29 10.00
N GLU A 392 7.78 8.50 9.77
CA GLU A 392 7.04 8.49 8.52
C GLU A 392 6.40 9.85 8.23
N THR A 393 6.33 10.16 6.94
CA THR A 393 5.67 11.38 6.46
C THR A 393 4.16 11.18 6.51
N HIS A 394 3.49 12.03 7.30
CA HIS A 394 2.04 12.14 7.33
C HIS A 394 1.57 13.31 6.46
N TYR A 395 0.47 13.12 5.74
CA TYR A 395 -0.09 14.12 4.84
C TYR A 395 -1.62 14.07 4.80
N PHE A 396 -2.23 15.09 4.22
CA PHE A 396 -3.64 15.16 3.88
C PHE A 396 -3.83 15.94 2.58
N HIS A 397 -4.96 15.77 1.89
CA HIS A 397 -5.33 16.59 0.75
C HIS A 397 -6.12 17.82 1.19
N CYS A 398 -5.58 19.01 0.91
CA CYS A 398 -6.23 20.28 1.20
C CYS A 398 -7.02 20.75 -0.02
N ALA A 399 -8.33 20.95 0.14
CA ALA A 399 -9.13 21.79 -0.75
C ALA A 399 -9.11 23.22 -0.17
N PRO A 400 -8.25 24.13 -0.68
CA PRO A 400 -7.98 25.39 -0.01
C PRO A 400 -9.19 26.34 0.00
N PRO A 401 -9.33 27.18 1.05
CA PRO A 401 -8.42 27.28 2.19
C PRO A 401 -8.70 26.17 3.22
N CYS A 402 -7.65 25.56 3.78
CA CYS A 402 -7.78 24.64 4.91
C CYS A 402 -7.41 25.33 6.23
N ALA A 403 -8.24 25.10 7.25
CA ALA A 403 -8.08 25.67 8.59
C ALA A 403 -7.81 24.58 9.61
N LEU A 404 -6.88 24.83 10.52
CA LEU A 404 -6.41 23.85 11.49
C LEU A 404 -5.94 24.54 12.79
N ASP A 405 -6.25 23.89 13.92
CA ASP A 405 -5.75 24.24 15.24
C ASP A 405 -4.43 23.49 15.49
N LEU A 406 -3.40 24.21 15.90
CA LEU A 406 -2.05 23.70 16.15
C LEU A 406 -1.54 24.19 17.50
N PRO A 407 -0.63 23.46 18.17
CA PRO A 407 0.12 24.00 19.30
C PRO A 407 0.83 25.31 18.90
N ALA A 408 0.79 26.30 19.79
CA ALA A 408 1.56 27.52 19.61
C ALA A 408 3.06 27.20 19.61
N GLY A 409 3.78 27.75 18.63
CA GLY A 409 5.19 27.45 18.37
C GLY A 409 5.48 27.34 16.89
N GLN A 410 6.67 26.81 16.57
CA GLN A 410 7.10 26.62 15.20
C GLN A 410 6.36 25.46 14.52
N ALA A 411 5.84 25.67 13.31
CA ALA A 411 5.26 24.64 12.45
C ALA A 411 5.99 24.60 11.10
N ALA A 412 6.36 23.41 10.66
CA ALA A 412 6.91 23.17 9.33
C ALA A 412 5.80 22.65 8.41
N ILE A 413 5.71 23.23 7.21
CA ILE A 413 4.63 23.00 6.25
C ILE A 413 5.24 22.69 4.89
N TRP A 414 4.74 21.65 4.25
CA TRP A 414 5.09 21.22 2.90
C TRP A 414 3.82 21.11 2.07
N VAL A 415 3.87 21.59 0.82
CA VAL A 415 2.77 21.53 -0.13
C VAL A 415 3.29 21.00 -1.47
N GLN A 416 2.63 19.98 -2.00
CA GLN A 416 2.93 19.36 -3.29
C GLN A 416 1.66 19.29 -4.14
N HIS A 417 1.77 19.67 -5.42
CA HIS A 417 0.72 19.53 -6.42
C HIS A 417 1.34 18.93 -7.68
N GLY A 418 1.20 17.61 -7.86
CA GLY A 418 1.79 16.92 -9.02
C GLY A 418 3.30 16.95 -9.10
N PHE A 419 3.82 16.61 -10.28
CA PHE A 419 5.25 16.69 -10.60
C PHE A 419 5.57 17.89 -11.50
N ALA A 420 4.53 18.51 -12.07
CA ALA A 420 4.64 19.67 -12.96
C ALA A 420 4.73 21.00 -12.20
N TYR A 421 4.84 20.97 -10.86
CA TYR A 421 5.04 22.15 -10.02
C TYR A 421 6.17 21.91 -9.03
N ALA A 422 6.92 22.97 -8.73
CA ALA A 422 7.97 22.94 -7.72
C ALA A 422 7.36 22.73 -6.31
N PRO A 423 7.96 21.86 -5.46
CA PRO A 423 7.53 21.71 -4.08
C PRO A 423 7.61 23.03 -3.31
N TRP A 424 6.58 23.34 -2.52
CA TRP A 424 6.56 24.50 -1.66
C TRP A 424 6.81 24.08 -0.20
N ARG A 425 7.69 24.78 0.50
CA ARG A 425 8.01 24.49 1.91
C ARG A 425 8.22 25.78 2.70
N ARG A 426 7.69 25.82 3.92
CA ARG A 426 7.93 26.94 4.84
C ARG A 426 7.85 26.52 6.29
N THR A 427 8.63 27.18 7.12
CA THR A 427 8.50 27.13 8.58
C THR A 427 7.91 28.45 9.05
N VAL A 428 6.92 28.38 9.94
CA VAL A 428 6.20 29.55 10.49
C VAL A 428 6.13 29.46 12.01
N ASP A 429 6.23 30.61 12.69
CA ASP A 429 6.04 30.70 14.14
C ASP A 429 4.60 31.13 14.45
N LEU A 430 3.87 30.28 15.17
CA LEU A 430 2.46 30.48 15.51
C LEU A 430 2.32 30.95 16.95
N SER A 431 1.56 32.03 17.16
CA SER A 431 1.35 32.63 18.48
C SER A 431 0.05 32.16 19.12
N ASN A 432 0.07 31.90 20.42
CA ASN A 432 -1.10 31.41 21.18
C ASN A 432 -2.31 32.36 21.03
N GLY A 433 -3.48 31.80 20.70
CA GLY A 433 -4.74 32.53 20.54
C GLY A 433 -4.82 33.39 19.27
N HIS A 434 -3.78 33.43 18.44
CA HIS A 434 -3.77 34.20 17.20
C HIS A 434 -4.11 33.32 16.00
N ALA A 435 -4.78 33.93 15.02
CA ALA A 435 -5.01 33.33 13.70
C ALA A 435 -3.95 33.83 12.71
N THR A 436 -3.25 32.90 12.07
CA THR A 436 -2.27 33.16 11.03
C THR A 436 -2.86 32.76 9.68
N GLN A 437 -2.85 33.67 8.71
CA GLN A 437 -3.16 33.36 7.32
C GLN A 437 -1.85 33.16 6.56
N LEU A 438 -1.76 32.09 5.78
CA LEU A 438 -0.61 31.76 4.94
C LEU A 438 -1.08 31.44 3.54
N THR A 439 -0.33 31.88 2.53
CA THR A 439 -0.57 31.53 1.12
C THR A 439 0.64 30.81 0.57
N ALA A 440 0.43 29.59 0.05
CA ALA A 440 1.40 28.88 -0.77
C ALA A 440 1.10 29.16 -2.25
N THR A 441 2.05 29.76 -2.97
CA THR A 441 1.95 30.00 -4.41
C THR A 441 2.73 28.90 -5.12
N LEU A 442 2.03 28.09 -5.91
CA LEU A 442 2.61 27.03 -6.73
C LEU A 442 3.32 27.64 -7.94
N VAL A 443 4.45 27.06 -8.32
CA VAL A 443 5.27 27.52 -9.44
C VAL A 443 5.39 26.36 -10.44
N PRO A 444 4.87 26.50 -11.67
CA PRO A 444 5.01 25.47 -12.70
C PRO A 444 6.48 25.15 -13.00
N ASP A 445 6.77 23.87 -13.19
CA ASP A 445 8.07 23.30 -13.53
C ASP A 445 7.92 22.14 -14.55
N ALA A 446 6.99 22.31 -15.49
CA ALA A 446 6.65 21.31 -16.50
C ALA A 446 7.72 21.19 -17.61
N LEU A 447 7.66 20.08 -18.37
CA LEU A 447 8.47 19.89 -19.57
C LEU A 447 8.12 20.92 -20.66
N PRO A 448 9.09 21.32 -21.51
CA PRO A 448 8.80 22.14 -22.68
C PRO A 448 7.81 21.45 -23.63
N ALA A 449 6.85 22.22 -24.18
CA ALA A 449 5.82 21.71 -25.09
C ALA A 449 6.36 21.03 -26.37
N ALA A 450 7.64 21.28 -26.71
CA ALA A 450 8.31 20.61 -27.83
C ALA A 450 8.39 19.08 -27.67
N TYR A 451 8.32 18.57 -26.44
CA TYR A 451 8.38 17.13 -26.14
C TYR A 451 7.02 16.42 -26.24
N GLY A 452 5.90 17.15 -26.12
CA GLY A 452 4.56 16.56 -26.19
C GLY A 452 3.53 17.36 -25.38
N HIS A 453 2.26 16.99 -25.54
CA HIS A 453 1.15 17.50 -24.74
C HIS A 453 0.58 16.36 -23.91
N PHE A 454 1.19 16.17 -22.74
CA PHE A 454 0.95 15.01 -21.91
C PHE A 454 -0.32 15.12 -21.07
N VAL A 455 -1.02 14.00 -20.94
CA VAL A 455 -2.08 13.74 -19.97
C VAL A 455 -1.57 12.66 -19.03
N SER A 456 -1.66 12.92 -17.72
CA SER A 456 -1.20 12.01 -16.69
C SER A 456 -2.27 10.97 -16.34
N ALA A 457 -1.87 9.70 -16.19
CA ALA A 457 -2.78 8.64 -15.76
C ALA A 457 -2.12 7.71 -14.76
N ASP A 458 -2.81 7.40 -13.69
CA ASP A 458 -2.49 6.29 -12.79
C ASP A 458 -3.37 5.12 -13.22
N LEU A 459 -2.73 4.04 -13.67
CA LEU A 459 -3.40 2.90 -14.28
C LEU A 459 -3.90 1.88 -13.22
N HIS A 460 -3.49 2.03 -11.96
CA HIS A 460 -3.79 1.07 -10.90
C HIS A 460 -4.02 1.76 -9.56
N ILE A 461 -5.29 1.99 -9.24
CA ILE A 461 -5.75 2.49 -7.93
C ILE A 461 -6.86 1.56 -7.44
N HIS A 462 -7.00 1.44 -6.13
CA HIS A 462 -8.19 0.87 -5.50
C HIS A 462 -8.86 1.93 -4.64
N MET A 463 -10.08 2.32 -4.99
CA MET A 463 -10.84 3.31 -4.24
C MET A 463 -11.08 2.85 -2.80
N ASN A 464 -11.55 1.61 -2.60
CA ASN A 464 -11.74 0.97 -1.30
C ASN A 464 -11.06 -0.41 -1.27
N TYR A 465 -10.25 -0.68 -0.24
CA TYR A 465 -9.53 -1.96 -0.11
C TYR A 465 -9.59 -2.53 1.33
N GLY A 466 -10.40 -1.93 2.21
CA GLY A 466 -10.60 -2.33 3.62
C GLY A 466 -10.04 -1.38 4.68
N GLY A 467 -9.52 -0.21 4.28
CA GLY A 467 -8.88 0.78 5.17
C GLY A 467 -9.80 1.47 6.16
N HIS A 468 -9.26 2.45 6.89
CA HIS A 468 -10.01 3.21 7.92
C HIS A 468 -11.14 4.07 7.35
N TYR A 469 -10.90 4.65 6.19
CA TYR A 469 -11.82 5.60 5.57
C TYR A 469 -12.78 4.92 4.61
N ARG A 470 -13.82 5.64 4.20
CA ARG A 470 -14.74 5.22 3.14
C ARG A 470 -14.62 6.14 1.95
N ASN A 471 -14.11 5.63 0.84
CA ASN A 471 -13.94 6.42 -0.37
C ASN A 471 -15.14 6.31 -1.32
N THR A 472 -15.26 7.33 -2.16
CA THR A 472 -16.30 7.46 -3.18
C THR A 472 -15.66 8.03 -4.43
N PRO A 473 -16.23 7.84 -5.63
CA PRO A 473 -15.63 8.37 -6.85
C PRO A 473 -15.41 9.89 -6.79
N ALA A 474 -16.31 10.63 -6.11
CA ALA A 474 -16.19 12.07 -5.90
C ALA A 474 -14.98 12.47 -5.02
N HIS A 475 -14.68 11.68 -3.98
CA HIS A 475 -13.53 11.92 -3.13
C HIS A 475 -12.23 11.44 -3.77
N LEU A 476 -12.25 10.31 -4.50
CA LEU A 476 -11.12 9.88 -5.34
C LEU A 476 -10.75 10.96 -6.38
N ALA A 477 -11.74 11.56 -7.04
CA ALA A 477 -11.51 12.69 -7.95
C ALA A 477 -10.90 13.92 -7.23
N LEU A 478 -11.21 14.14 -5.95
CA LEU A 478 -10.58 15.19 -5.14
C LEU A 478 -9.12 14.88 -4.83
N GLN A 479 -8.80 13.63 -4.46
CA GLN A 479 -7.42 13.18 -4.25
C GLN A 479 -6.61 13.33 -5.55
N ALA A 480 -7.13 12.84 -6.67
CA ALA A 480 -6.51 12.98 -7.99
C ALA A 480 -6.25 14.45 -8.37
N ARG A 481 -7.22 15.36 -8.18
CA ARG A 481 -7.00 16.81 -8.40
C ARG A 481 -5.91 17.39 -7.51
N ALA A 482 -5.85 16.99 -6.24
CA ALA A 482 -4.84 17.48 -5.32
C ALA A 482 -3.43 17.01 -5.72
N GLU A 483 -3.34 15.84 -6.36
CA GLU A 483 -2.09 15.26 -6.87
C GLU A 483 -1.80 15.62 -8.34
N ASP A 484 -2.55 16.57 -8.94
CA ASP A 484 -2.44 16.98 -10.36
C ASP A 484 -2.49 15.77 -11.32
N LEU A 485 -3.47 14.88 -11.09
CA LEU A 485 -3.69 13.68 -11.88
C LEU A 485 -4.89 13.88 -12.81
N ASP A 486 -4.67 13.70 -14.11
CA ASP A 486 -5.72 13.89 -15.12
C ASP A 486 -6.66 12.67 -15.23
N ILE A 487 -6.14 11.44 -15.08
CA ILE A 487 -6.94 10.20 -15.17
C ILE A 487 -6.59 9.26 -14.00
N ALA A 488 -7.62 8.83 -13.26
CA ALA A 488 -7.52 7.82 -12.21
C ALA A 488 -8.29 6.56 -12.64
N TRP A 489 -7.58 5.43 -12.81
CA TRP A 489 -8.18 4.12 -13.02
C TRP A 489 -8.40 3.41 -11.69
N ASP A 490 -9.66 3.37 -11.24
CA ASP A 490 -10.11 2.56 -10.12
C ASP A 490 -10.30 1.11 -10.57
N LEU A 491 -9.36 0.24 -10.20
CA LEU A 491 -9.39 -1.17 -10.51
C LEU A 491 -10.16 -1.92 -9.43
N VAL A 492 -11.35 -2.40 -9.79
CA VAL A 492 -12.12 -3.29 -8.93
C VAL A 492 -11.39 -4.62 -8.80
N VAL A 493 -11.16 -5.07 -7.57
CA VAL A 493 -10.29 -6.21 -7.25
C VAL A 493 -11.00 -7.23 -6.39
N ASN A 494 -10.66 -8.50 -6.57
CA ASN A 494 -11.03 -9.57 -5.66
C ASN A 494 -10.06 -9.64 -4.47
N LYS A 495 -10.57 -9.50 -3.24
CA LYS A 495 -9.78 -9.51 -2.00
C LYS A 495 -10.55 -10.22 -0.89
N GLU A 496 -9.91 -11.17 -0.20
CA GLU A 496 -10.57 -11.99 0.85
C GLU A 496 -11.86 -12.62 0.26
N GLU A 497 -12.96 -12.65 1.00
CA GLU A 497 -14.29 -13.07 0.50
C GLU A 497 -15.08 -11.94 -0.21
N ARG A 498 -14.40 -10.88 -0.69
CA ARG A 498 -15.03 -9.64 -1.15
C ARG A 498 -14.50 -9.11 -2.46
N MET A 499 -15.30 -8.28 -3.11
CA MET A 499 -14.92 -7.52 -4.29
C MET A 499 -15.27 -6.06 -4.00
N PRO A 500 -14.40 -5.34 -3.26
CA PRO A 500 -14.60 -3.93 -2.98
C PRO A 500 -14.90 -3.16 -4.29
N ASP A 501 -15.76 -2.15 -4.20
CA ASP A 501 -16.13 -1.29 -5.34
C ASP A 501 -16.84 -1.96 -6.51
N ILE A 502 -17.19 -3.25 -6.44
CA ILE A 502 -17.98 -3.92 -7.49
C ILE A 502 -19.32 -3.21 -7.78
N ALA A 503 -19.88 -2.51 -6.78
CA ALA A 503 -21.10 -1.71 -6.94
C ALA A 503 -20.88 -0.38 -7.68
N SER A 504 -19.64 0.08 -7.78
CA SER A 504 -19.22 1.29 -8.50
C SER A 504 -18.79 1.00 -9.94
N PHE A 505 -18.48 -0.26 -10.27
CA PHE A 505 -18.06 -0.66 -11.61
C PHE A 505 -19.05 -0.20 -12.68
N ARG A 506 -18.48 0.32 -13.77
CA ARG A 506 -19.20 0.82 -14.96
C ARG A 506 -18.23 0.89 -16.13
N THR A 507 -18.76 0.94 -17.34
CA THR A 507 -17.97 0.87 -18.58
C THR A 507 -17.70 2.25 -19.20
N ASP A 508 -18.45 3.27 -18.77
CA ASP A 508 -18.25 4.67 -19.11
C ASP A 508 -17.59 5.46 -17.96
N ALA A 509 -17.20 6.70 -18.24
CA ALA A 509 -16.60 7.56 -17.22
C ALA A 509 -17.53 7.78 -16.02
N ASP A 510 -16.95 7.80 -14.82
CA ASP A 510 -17.73 8.03 -13.61
C ASP A 510 -18.31 9.45 -13.58
N PRO A 511 -19.56 9.66 -13.12
CA PRO A 511 -20.17 10.98 -12.97
C PRO A 511 -19.40 11.94 -12.05
N ALA A 512 -18.49 11.44 -11.21
CA ALA A 512 -17.57 12.25 -10.43
C ALA A 512 -16.46 12.93 -11.27
N SER A 513 -16.30 12.52 -12.52
CA SER A 513 -15.34 13.12 -13.45
C SER A 513 -15.65 14.59 -13.71
N THR A 514 -14.60 15.39 -13.89
CA THR A 514 -14.65 16.82 -14.22
C THR A 514 -13.90 17.10 -15.51
N ALA A 515 -13.85 18.37 -15.94
CA ALA A 515 -13.05 18.77 -17.10
C ALA A 515 -11.52 18.63 -16.87
N GLN A 516 -11.09 18.49 -15.62
CA GLN A 516 -9.69 18.41 -15.21
C GLN A 516 -9.28 16.98 -14.84
N THR A 517 -10.22 16.16 -14.34
CA THR A 517 -9.92 14.82 -13.82
C THR A 517 -10.98 13.83 -14.26
N LEU A 518 -10.56 12.73 -14.86
CA LEU A 518 -11.39 11.61 -15.27
C LEU A 518 -11.23 10.46 -14.26
N VAL A 519 -12.35 9.91 -13.78
CA VAL A 519 -12.37 8.68 -12.98
C VAL A 519 -12.95 7.58 -13.86
N LEU A 520 -12.17 6.53 -14.06
CA LEU A 520 -12.51 5.37 -14.88
C LEU A 520 -12.45 4.12 -14.01
N HIS A 521 -13.28 3.13 -14.35
CA HIS A 521 -13.33 1.86 -13.63
C HIS A 521 -12.73 0.76 -14.50
N GLY A 522 -11.80 0.01 -13.93
CA GLY A 522 -11.20 -1.18 -14.54
C GLY A 522 -11.31 -2.37 -13.59
N GLN A 523 -10.51 -3.40 -13.84
CA GLN A 523 -10.45 -4.57 -13.00
C GLN A 523 -8.99 -4.97 -12.75
N GLU A 524 -8.65 -5.26 -11.50
CA GLU A 524 -7.46 -6.08 -11.22
C GLU A 524 -7.95 -7.53 -11.12
N TYR A 525 -7.52 -8.37 -12.06
CA TYR A 525 -7.73 -9.80 -11.94
C TYR A 525 -6.60 -10.39 -11.11
N HIS A 526 -6.88 -10.61 -9.83
CA HIS A 526 -5.89 -11.00 -8.84
C HIS A 526 -5.94 -12.52 -8.63
N THR A 527 -4.81 -13.21 -8.85
CA THR A 527 -4.64 -14.65 -8.58
C THR A 527 -3.53 -14.87 -7.58
N SER A 528 -3.62 -15.92 -6.76
CA SER A 528 -2.51 -16.25 -5.84
C SER A 528 -1.41 -17.11 -6.49
N PHE A 529 -1.36 -17.21 -7.82
CA PHE A 529 -0.43 -18.11 -8.51
C PHE A 529 0.17 -17.56 -9.82
N TRP A 530 -0.63 -16.97 -10.71
CA TRP A 530 -0.18 -16.61 -12.07
C TRP A 530 0.41 -15.20 -12.20
N GLY A 531 0.37 -14.41 -11.12
CA GLY A 531 0.55 -12.96 -11.17
C GLY A 531 -0.78 -12.25 -11.43
N HIS A 532 -0.78 -10.93 -11.45
CA HIS A 532 -2.01 -10.13 -11.53
C HIS A 532 -2.08 -9.35 -12.83
N LEU A 533 -3.31 -9.15 -13.30
CA LEU A 533 -3.59 -8.38 -14.51
C LEU A 533 -4.33 -7.09 -14.16
N GLY A 534 -3.93 -5.99 -14.77
CA GLY A 534 -4.73 -4.77 -14.89
C GLY A 534 -5.52 -4.82 -16.20
N LEU A 535 -6.84 -4.76 -16.11
CA LEU A 535 -7.77 -4.75 -17.23
C LEU A 535 -8.35 -3.34 -17.37
N LEU A 536 -7.84 -2.59 -18.35
CA LEU A 536 -8.27 -1.22 -18.60
C LEU A 536 -9.32 -1.22 -19.71
N HIS A 537 -10.48 -0.62 -19.46
CA HIS A 537 -11.56 -0.41 -20.44
C HIS A 537 -12.31 -1.68 -20.86
N LEU A 538 -13.15 -2.21 -19.96
CA LEU A 538 -14.12 -3.25 -20.31
C LEU A 538 -15.39 -2.59 -20.87
N ASP A 539 -15.75 -2.90 -22.12
CA ASP A 539 -16.89 -2.26 -22.80
C ASP A 539 -18.27 -2.69 -22.29
N ASP A 540 -18.41 -3.90 -21.73
CA ASP A 540 -19.72 -4.51 -21.43
C ASP A 540 -19.91 -4.87 -19.96
N HIS A 541 -19.02 -5.67 -19.37
CA HIS A 541 -19.21 -6.19 -18.02
C HIS A 541 -17.89 -6.54 -17.31
N TYR A 542 -17.94 -6.50 -15.98
CA TYR A 542 -16.89 -7.02 -15.11
C TYR A 542 -16.69 -8.53 -15.34
N ILE A 543 -15.45 -9.00 -15.47
CA ILE A 543 -15.18 -10.41 -15.77
C ILE A 543 -15.34 -11.25 -14.49
N THR A 544 -16.33 -12.15 -14.52
CA THR A 544 -16.55 -13.17 -13.49
C THR A 544 -16.31 -14.56 -14.08
N GLN A 545 -15.85 -15.58 -13.34
CA GLN A 545 -15.48 -15.62 -11.93
C GLN A 545 -14.24 -14.78 -11.63
N GLY A 546 -14.27 -13.97 -10.57
CA GLY A 546 -13.16 -13.08 -10.21
C GLY A 546 -12.06 -13.71 -9.36
N TYR A 547 -12.07 -15.02 -9.11
CA TYR A 547 -11.08 -15.71 -8.26
C TYR A 547 -10.58 -16.96 -8.95
N SER A 548 -9.26 -17.19 -8.93
CA SER A 548 -8.64 -18.47 -9.27
C SER A 548 -7.35 -18.71 -8.50
N ALA A 549 -6.99 -19.99 -8.33
CA ALA A 549 -5.83 -20.48 -7.60
C ALA A 549 -5.84 -20.30 -6.06
N TYR A 550 -6.97 -19.95 -5.45
CA TYR A 550 -7.12 -19.77 -4.00
C TYR A 550 -7.26 -21.13 -3.30
N ARG A 551 -6.14 -21.81 -3.00
CA ARG A 551 -6.07 -23.13 -2.33
C ARG A 551 -6.97 -23.24 -1.11
N HIS A 552 -7.47 -24.41 -0.75
CA HIS A 552 -8.35 -24.62 0.42
C HIS A 552 -9.73 -23.93 0.33
N THR A 553 -10.12 -23.44 -0.85
CA THR A 553 -11.45 -22.89 -1.12
C THR A 553 -12.14 -23.60 -2.29
N ALA A 554 -13.39 -23.23 -2.59
CA ALA A 554 -14.07 -23.66 -3.80
C ALA A 554 -13.43 -23.12 -5.10
N MET A 555 -12.55 -22.12 -5.00
CA MET A 555 -11.81 -21.50 -6.12
C MET A 555 -10.33 -21.92 -6.15
N ALA A 556 -10.02 -23.13 -5.64
CA ALA A 556 -8.66 -23.65 -5.53
C ALA A 556 -7.98 -23.95 -6.88
N SER A 557 -8.77 -24.29 -7.89
CA SER A 557 -8.25 -24.63 -9.22
C SER A 557 -7.39 -23.47 -9.75
N PRO A 558 -6.18 -23.76 -10.25
CA PRO A 558 -5.38 -22.79 -10.99
C PRO A 558 -6.04 -22.36 -12.32
N TRP A 559 -7.15 -22.95 -12.73
CA TRP A 559 -7.92 -22.49 -13.90
C TRP A 559 -9.08 -21.60 -13.46
N PRO A 560 -9.40 -20.50 -14.18
CA PRO A 560 -8.73 -20.00 -15.38
C PRO A 560 -7.34 -19.41 -15.11
N THR A 561 -6.48 -19.49 -16.11
CA THR A 561 -5.17 -18.82 -16.14
C THR A 561 -5.35 -17.35 -16.56
N ASN A 562 -4.30 -16.53 -16.42
CA ASN A 562 -4.34 -15.12 -16.83
C ASN A 562 -4.62 -14.98 -18.33
N ALA A 563 -4.06 -15.86 -19.17
CA ALA A 563 -4.33 -15.89 -20.62
C ALA A 563 -5.81 -16.01 -20.96
N ALA A 564 -6.54 -16.88 -20.25
CA ALA A 564 -7.97 -17.09 -20.50
C ALA A 564 -8.79 -15.84 -20.14
N VAL A 565 -8.39 -15.12 -19.09
CA VAL A 565 -9.01 -13.86 -18.69
C VAL A 565 -8.66 -12.74 -19.66
N ALA A 566 -7.41 -12.68 -20.11
CA ALA A 566 -6.96 -11.73 -21.13
C ALA A 566 -7.77 -11.86 -22.42
N ASP A 567 -8.05 -13.10 -22.88
CA ASP A 567 -8.90 -13.34 -24.06
C ASP A 567 -10.34 -12.83 -23.88
N LEU A 568 -10.91 -13.00 -22.68
CA LEU A 568 -12.25 -12.47 -22.37
C LEU A 568 -12.26 -10.93 -22.32
N ALA A 569 -11.20 -10.33 -21.79
CA ALA A 569 -11.05 -8.89 -21.67
C ALA A 569 -10.78 -8.23 -23.04
N HIS A 570 -9.92 -8.81 -23.88
CA HIS A 570 -9.70 -8.38 -25.26
C HIS A 570 -10.98 -8.45 -26.10
N ALA A 571 -11.83 -9.45 -25.86
CA ALA A 571 -13.14 -9.53 -26.51
C ALA A 571 -14.07 -8.36 -26.14
N GLN A 572 -13.79 -7.67 -25.03
CA GLN A 572 -14.47 -6.44 -24.59
C GLN A 572 -13.68 -5.16 -24.88
N GLY A 573 -12.64 -5.21 -25.72
CA GLY A 573 -11.85 -4.03 -26.09
C GLY A 573 -10.81 -3.56 -25.08
N ALA A 574 -10.63 -4.30 -23.97
CA ALA A 574 -9.71 -3.89 -22.91
C ALA A 574 -8.24 -3.94 -23.34
N LEU A 575 -7.41 -3.08 -22.72
CA LEU A 575 -5.96 -3.26 -22.70
C LEU A 575 -5.56 -4.06 -21.47
N ILE A 576 -4.63 -5.00 -21.65
CA ILE A 576 -4.19 -5.94 -20.62
C ILE A 576 -2.77 -5.62 -20.22
N GLY A 577 -2.58 -5.32 -18.93
CA GLY A 577 -1.27 -5.11 -18.34
C GLY A 577 -0.95 -6.13 -17.27
N TYR A 578 0.33 -6.43 -17.12
CA TYR A 578 0.82 -7.04 -15.88
C TYR A 578 1.18 -5.92 -14.90
N VAL A 579 0.58 -5.98 -13.72
CA VAL A 579 0.68 -4.96 -12.66
C VAL A 579 1.55 -5.46 -11.52
N HIS A 580 2.29 -4.53 -10.90
CA HIS A 580 3.27 -4.78 -9.82
C HIS A 580 3.95 -6.18 -9.85
N PRO A 581 4.64 -6.54 -10.94
CA PRO A 581 4.90 -7.94 -11.21
C PRO A 581 6.06 -8.54 -10.40
N PHE A 582 7.06 -7.74 -9.99
CA PHE A 582 8.32 -8.26 -9.42
C PHE A 582 8.96 -7.37 -8.34
N ASP A 583 8.85 -7.77 -7.07
CA ASP A 583 9.58 -7.13 -5.95
C ASP A 583 11.09 -7.42 -5.97
N VAL A 584 11.47 -8.53 -6.59
CA VAL A 584 12.85 -8.95 -6.81
C VAL A 584 12.99 -9.48 -8.23
N LEU A 585 14.18 -9.32 -8.82
CA LEU A 585 14.46 -9.85 -10.15
C LEU A 585 14.33 -11.39 -10.13
N PRO A 586 13.42 -11.99 -10.92
CA PRO A 586 13.31 -13.44 -10.98
C PRO A 586 14.62 -14.07 -11.45
N ASP A 587 14.98 -15.22 -10.90
CA ASP A 587 16.10 -16.03 -11.33
C ASP A 587 15.62 -17.45 -11.66
N PRO A 588 15.19 -17.70 -12.92
CA PRO A 588 14.77 -19.03 -13.38
C PRO A 588 15.80 -20.15 -13.17
N ALA A 589 17.05 -19.82 -12.87
CA ALA A 589 18.08 -20.81 -12.59
C ALA A 589 18.10 -21.29 -11.15
N HIS A 590 17.70 -20.46 -10.19
CA HIS A 590 17.88 -20.72 -8.77
C HIS A 590 16.60 -20.58 -7.95
N ASP A 591 15.58 -19.92 -8.49
CA ASP A 591 14.33 -19.72 -7.78
C ASP A 591 13.62 -21.06 -7.53
N PRO A 592 13.27 -21.36 -6.26
CA PRO A 592 12.70 -22.65 -5.89
C PRO A 592 11.29 -22.85 -6.45
N VAL A 593 10.54 -21.75 -6.65
CA VAL A 593 9.19 -21.74 -7.24
C VAL A 593 9.06 -20.50 -8.10
N LEU A 594 8.56 -20.66 -9.33
CA LEU A 594 8.30 -19.55 -10.25
C LEU A 594 7.02 -19.85 -11.02
N SER A 595 5.91 -19.22 -10.64
CA SER A 595 4.57 -19.53 -11.16
C SER A 595 3.97 -18.43 -12.05
N ASN A 596 4.62 -17.27 -12.15
CA ASN A 596 4.11 -16.13 -12.91
C ASN A 596 4.05 -16.45 -14.42
N GLU A 597 2.88 -16.21 -15.02
CA GLU A 597 2.51 -16.58 -16.41
C GLU A 597 2.95 -15.54 -17.46
N LEU A 598 3.45 -14.37 -17.04
CA LEU A 598 3.82 -13.25 -17.92
C LEU A 598 4.55 -13.66 -19.20
N PRO A 599 5.62 -14.50 -19.18
CA PRO A 599 6.31 -14.84 -20.42
C PRO A 599 5.42 -15.58 -21.42
N ALA A 600 4.54 -16.47 -20.95
CA ALA A 600 3.60 -17.15 -21.85
C ALA A 600 2.63 -16.18 -22.50
N ASP A 601 2.09 -15.26 -21.71
CA ASP A 601 1.12 -14.28 -22.15
C ASP A 601 1.73 -13.28 -23.14
N VAL A 602 2.98 -12.89 -22.95
CA VAL A 602 3.68 -12.00 -23.89
C VAL A 602 3.92 -12.68 -25.24
N ILE A 603 4.48 -13.90 -25.27
CA ILE A 603 4.80 -14.55 -26.55
C ILE A 603 3.56 -14.98 -27.33
N GLU A 604 2.44 -15.18 -26.64
CA GLU A 604 1.14 -15.49 -27.23
C GLU A 604 0.30 -14.25 -27.54
N GLY A 605 0.83 -13.04 -27.31
CA GLY A 605 0.21 -11.77 -27.71
C GLY A 605 -0.97 -11.34 -26.85
N LYS A 606 -0.97 -11.70 -25.56
CA LYS A 606 -2.04 -11.40 -24.60
C LYS A 606 -1.82 -10.10 -23.82
N VAL A 607 -0.60 -9.55 -23.83
CA VAL A 607 -0.19 -8.40 -23.02
C VAL A 607 -0.05 -7.16 -23.91
N ASP A 608 -0.71 -6.06 -23.55
CA ASP A 608 -0.66 -4.77 -24.25
C ASP A 608 0.29 -3.77 -23.58
N TYR A 609 0.52 -3.87 -22.27
CA TYR A 609 1.47 -3.01 -21.53
C TYR A 609 2.06 -3.73 -20.30
N ILE A 610 3.09 -3.16 -19.70
CA ILE A 610 3.62 -3.64 -18.42
C ILE A 610 3.88 -2.47 -17.48
N GLU A 611 3.43 -2.57 -16.23
CA GLU A 611 3.75 -1.55 -15.23
C GLU A 611 5.21 -1.68 -14.78
N VAL A 612 6.10 -0.98 -15.49
CA VAL A 612 7.52 -0.92 -15.13
C VAL A 612 7.71 -0.14 -13.83
N ILE A 613 6.81 0.81 -13.56
CA ILE A 613 6.81 1.60 -12.34
C ILE A 613 5.54 1.31 -11.57
N GLY A 614 5.63 0.72 -10.38
CA GLY A 614 4.44 0.43 -9.58
C GLY A 614 4.75 0.11 -8.12
N PHE A 615 3.91 -0.69 -7.48
CA PHE A 615 4.14 -1.09 -6.08
C PHE A 615 5.35 -2.02 -5.90
N SER A 616 5.74 -2.72 -6.94
CA SER A 616 6.93 -3.57 -6.95
C SER A 616 8.21 -2.81 -7.32
N ASP A 617 9.35 -3.51 -7.32
CA ASP A 617 10.63 -2.88 -7.64
C ASP A 617 10.74 -2.51 -9.14
N HIS A 618 10.98 -1.22 -9.37
CA HIS A 618 11.04 -0.64 -10.72
C HIS A 618 12.19 -1.20 -11.55
N LYS A 619 13.38 -1.41 -10.94
CA LYS A 619 14.58 -1.88 -11.64
C LYS A 619 14.50 -3.37 -11.96
N ALA A 620 13.94 -4.18 -11.07
CA ALA A 620 13.67 -5.60 -11.31
C ALA A 620 12.71 -5.74 -12.50
N THR A 621 11.59 -5.02 -12.47
CA THR A 621 10.61 -5.05 -13.57
C THR A 621 11.19 -4.52 -14.87
N ALA A 622 11.91 -3.40 -14.85
CA ALA A 622 12.59 -2.86 -16.03
C ALA A 622 13.59 -3.85 -16.63
N THR A 623 14.30 -4.63 -15.80
CA THR A 623 15.25 -5.64 -16.28
C THR A 623 14.53 -6.74 -17.04
N VAL A 624 13.40 -7.25 -16.54
CA VAL A 624 12.58 -8.24 -17.26
C VAL A 624 12.00 -7.63 -18.53
N TRP A 625 11.48 -6.40 -18.45
CA TRP A 625 10.94 -5.66 -19.59
C TRP A 625 11.98 -5.52 -20.71
N TYR A 626 13.22 -5.12 -20.40
CA TYR A 626 14.29 -5.00 -21.40
C TYR A 626 14.60 -6.31 -22.11
N ARG A 627 14.55 -7.45 -21.40
CA ARG A 627 14.72 -8.76 -22.05
C ARG A 627 13.58 -9.04 -23.03
N LEU A 628 12.35 -8.65 -22.72
CA LEU A 628 11.23 -8.75 -23.66
C LEU A 628 11.40 -7.82 -24.87
N LEU A 629 11.80 -6.56 -24.64
CA LEU A 629 12.07 -5.60 -25.72
C LEU A 629 13.19 -6.11 -26.65
N ASN A 630 14.23 -6.73 -26.10
CA ASN A 630 15.34 -7.34 -26.84
C ASN A 630 14.89 -8.46 -27.79
N LEU A 631 13.77 -9.12 -27.48
CA LEU A 631 13.12 -10.13 -28.34
C LEU A 631 12.20 -9.50 -29.40
N GLY A 632 12.09 -8.18 -29.44
CA GLY A 632 11.25 -7.46 -30.39
C GLY A 632 9.79 -7.30 -29.95
N PHE A 633 9.43 -7.70 -28.73
CA PHE A 633 8.10 -7.43 -28.19
C PHE A 633 7.96 -5.94 -27.90
N ARG A 634 7.07 -5.26 -28.64
CA ARG A 634 6.85 -3.81 -28.49
C ARG A 634 5.86 -3.54 -27.36
N LEU A 635 6.30 -3.78 -26.13
CA LEU A 635 5.50 -3.55 -24.94
C LEU A 635 5.74 -2.14 -24.39
N PRO A 636 4.75 -1.24 -24.40
CA PRO A 636 4.87 0.06 -23.76
C PRO A 636 4.97 -0.08 -22.24
N THR A 637 5.65 0.89 -21.63
CA THR A 637 5.70 1.06 -20.17
C THR A 637 4.41 1.69 -19.67
N GLY A 638 3.81 1.06 -18.66
CA GLY A 638 2.74 1.57 -17.83
C GLY A 638 3.24 1.97 -16.45
N ALA A 639 2.36 2.59 -15.67
CA ALA A 639 2.60 2.86 -14.27
C ALA A 639 1.29 2.95 -13.50
N GLY A 640 1.27 2.31 -12.34
CA GLY A 640 0.12 2.23 -11.47
C GLY A 640 0.57 2.26 -10.01
N THR A 641 -0.08 3.05 -9.17
CA THR A 641 0.38 3.20 -7.78
C THR A 641 0.13 1.94 -6.94
N ASP A 642 -0.89 1.15 -7.31
CA ASP A 642 -1.57 0.21 -6.41
C ASP A 642 -2.04 0.93 -5.13
N ALA A 643 -2.56 2.15 -5.31
CA ALA A 643 -2.98 2.98 -4.18
C ALA A 643 -4.29 2.44 -3.59
N MET A 644 -4.26 1.92 -2.37
CA MET A 644 -5.49 1.72 -1.59
C MET A 644 -5.95 3.07 -1.01
N ALA A 645 -6.71 3.83 -1.79
CA ALA A 645 -6.99 5.24 -1.55
C ALA A 645 -7.76 5.54 -0.26
N ASN A 646 -8.38 4.52 0.36
CA ASN A 646 -9.06 4.62 1.65
C ASN A 646 -8.21 4.17 2.86
N TYR A 647 -6.92 3.86 2.64
CA TYR A 647 -5.98 3.52 3.71
C TYR A 647 -5.46 4.79 4.41
N ALA A 648 -5.19 4.67 5.70
CA ALA A 648 -4.48 5.69 6.47
C ALA A 648 -2.95 5.53 6.37
N SER A 649 -2.43 4.35 6.08
CA SER A 649 -1.00 4.12 5.90
C SER A 649 -0.72 3.13 4.77
N LEU A 650 -0.14 3.65 3.69
CA LEU A 650 0.36 2.89 2.55
C LEU A 650 1.41 3.72 1.83
N ARG A 651 2.35 3.03 1.18
CA ARG A 651 3.29 3.66 0.25
C ARG A 651 2.56 4.36 -0.91
N GLY A 652 2.75 5.68 -1.02
CA GLY A 652 2.32 6.49 -2.16
C GLY A 652 0.86 6.98 -2.11
N PRO A 653 0.57 8.27 -2.39
CA PRO A 653 -0.79 8.72 -2.66
C PRO A 653 -1.29 8.24 -4.04
N VAL A 654 -2.60 8.40 -4.29
CA VAL A 654 -3.18 8.31 -5.64
C VAL A 654 -2.34 9.10 -6.65
N GLY A 655 -1.92 8.47 -7.73
CA GLY A 655 -1.05 9.08 -8.73
C GLY A 655 0.42 9.15 -8.37
N MET A 656 0.92 8.49 -7.32
CA MET A 656 2.36 8.48 -7.06
C MET A 656 3.13 7.88 -8.24
N ASN A 657 2.70 6.73 -8.75
CA ASN A 657 3.22 6.13 -9.97
C ASN A 657 2.22 6.44 -11.10
N ARG A 658 2.69 7.12 -12.15
CA ARG A 658 1.80 7.52 -13.25
C ARG A 658 2.52 7.54 -14.60
N VAL A 659 1.76 7.32 -15.66
CA VAL A 659 2.19 7.58 -17.03
C VAL A 659 1.88 9.01 -17.43
N PHE A 660 2.66 9.54 -18.35
CA PHE A 660 2.45 10.80 -19.04
C PHE A 660 2.30 10.49 -20.53
N LEU A 661 1.05 10.53 -21.00
CA LEU A 661 0.63 10.06 -22.32
C LEU A 661 0.44 11.25 -23.25
N ASP A 662 1.12 11.25 -24.40
CA ASP A 662 1.01 12.32 -25.39
C ASP A 662 -0.25 12.16 -26.23
N THR A 663 -1.38 12.62 -25.69
CA THR A 663 -2.70 12.52 -26.33
C THR A 663 -3.03 13.73 -27.22
N GLY A 664 -2.05 14.63 -27.41
CA GLY A 664 -2.30 15.95 -27.98
C GLY A 664 -3.13 16.86 -27.05
N GLY A 665 -3.10 16.59 -25.73
CA GLY A 665 -3.84 17.33 -24.71
C GLY A 665 -5.31 16.92 -24.54
N LYS A 666 -5.75 15.82 -25.16
CA LYS A 666 -7.10 15.28 -25.01
C LYS A 666 -7.22 14.43 -23.74
N ARG A 667 -8.17 14.77 -22.88
CA ARG A 667 -8.47 14.07 -21.62
C ARG A 667 -9.69 13.18 -21.79
N ASP A 668 -9.53 12.06 -22.47
CA ASP A 668 -10.55 11.03 -22.63
C ASP A 668 -9.91 9.64 -22.65
N ALA A 669 -10.69 8.62 -22.27
CA ALA A 669 -10.21 7.25 -22.13
C ALA A 669 -9.61 6.71 -23.45
N VAL A 670 -10.28 6.95 -24.57
CA VAL A 670 -9.85 6.46 -25.90
C VAL A 670 -8.49 7.02 -26.27
N SER A 671 -8.33 8.35 -26.23
CA SER A 671 -7.06 9.00 -26.59
C SER A 671 -5.92 8.59 -25.65
N ALA A 672 -6.21 8.37 -24.36
CA ALA A 672 -5.23 7.88 -23.40
C ALA A 672 -4.80 6.43 -23.69
N LEU A 673 -5.75 5.52 -23.91
CA LEU A 673 -5.46 4.11 -24.23
C LEU A 673 -4.73 3.97 -25.57
N ASP A 674 -5.10 4.76 -26.58
CA ASP A 674 -4.39 4.81 -27.86
C ASP A 674 -2.94 5.25 -27.69
N ALA A 675 -2.70 6.31 -26.90
CA ALA A 675 -1.35 6.81 -26.62
C ALA A 675 -0.52 5.79 -25.80
N LEU A 676 -1.14 5.11 -24.83
CA LEU A 676 -0.51 4.05 -24.04
C LEU A 676 -0.09 2.90 -24.96
N LYS A 677 -1.02 2.36 -25.75
CA LYS A 677 -0.78 1.24 -26.67
C LYS A 677 0.28 1.57 -27.73
N ALA A 678 0.31 2.81 -28.21
CA ALA A 678 1.31 3.29 -29.16
C ALA A 678 2.69 3.55 -28.52
N GLY A 679 2.80 3.54 -27.19
CA GLY A 679 4.04 3.91 -26.48
C GLY A 679 4.39 5.39 -26.61
N HIS A 680 3.40 6.26 -26.80
CA HIS A 680 3.61 7.71 -26.89
C HIS A 680 3.59 8.33 -25.49
N GLY A 681 4.72 8.24 -24.78
CA GLY A 681 4.82 8.79 -23.44
C GLY A 681 5.97 8.23 -22.61
N PHE A 682 5.88 8.45 -21.30
CA PHE A 682 6.82 7.94 -20.30
C PHE A 682 6.10 7.59 -19.00
N ALA A 683 6.72 6.75 -18.18
CA ALA A 683 6.28 6.41 -16.82
C ALA A 683 7.17 7.13 -15.80
N SER A 684 6.60 7.61 -14.70
CA SER A 684 7.36 8.29 -13.64
C SER A 684 6.67 8.26 -12.28
N ASN A 685 7.48 8.31 -11.22
CA ASN A 685 7.06 8.61 -9.85
C ASN A 685 7.64 9.94 -9.32
N GLY A 686 8.07 10.84 -10.22
CA GLY A 686 8.60 12.15 -9.85
C GLY A 686 9.31 12.83 -11.03
N PRO A 687 10.44 12.29 -11.51
CA PRO A 687 11.19 12.90 -12.61
C PRO A 687 10.40 12.90 -13.93
N LEU A 688 10.19 14.07 -14.53
CA LEU A 688 9.60 14.22 -15.85
C LEU A 688 10.69 14.12 -16.93
N LEU A 689 10.44 13.31 -17.96
CA LEU A 689 11.41 13.02 -19.02
C LEU A 689 10.94 13.52 -20.39
N GLY A 690 11.73 14.39 -21.01
CA GLY A 690 11.61 14.72 -22.42
C GLY A 690 12.62 13.93 -23.23
N PHE A 691 12.19 13.22 -24.28
CA PHE A 691 13.09 12.53 -25.20
C PHE A 691 12.59 12.66 -26.65
N LEU A 692 13.49 13.06 -27.55
CA LEU A 692 13.29 13.05 -28.99
C LEU A 692 14.53 12.46 -29.68
N LEU A 693 14.31 11.72 -30.75
CA LEU A 693 15.36 11.18 -31.63
C LEU A 693 15.06 11.59 -33.07
N ASP A 694 15.90 12.43 -33.68
CA ASP A 694 15.63 13.11 -34.96
C ASP A 694 14.26 13.84 -34.98
N GLY A 695 13.83 14.34 -33.82
CA GLY A 695 12.52 14.95 -33.63
C GLY A 695 11.35 13.96 -33.49
N ALA A 696 11.61 12.66 -33.63
CA ALA A 696 10.62 11.61 -33.40
C ALA A 696 10.45 11.34 -31.90
N ARG A 697 9.22 11.01 -31.50
CA ARG A 697 8.81 10.80 -30.11
C ARG A 697 8.94 9.31 -29.72
N PRO A 698 8.95 8.97 -28.41
CA PRO A 698 8.77 7.59 -27.95
C PRO A 698 7.60 6.88 -28.66
N GLY A 699 7.74 5.57 -28.91
CA GLY A 699 6.76 4.76 -29.64
C GLY A 699 6.92 4.81 -31.16
N THR A 700 7.65 5.78 -31.71
CA THR A 700 7.92 5.87 -33.15
C THR A 700 9.00 4.88 -33.60
N GLN A 701 9.06 4.65 -34.92
CA GLN A 701 10.05 3.80 -35.55
C GLN A 701 10.91 4.61 -36.52
N LEU A 702 12.23 4.43 -36.42
CA LEU A 702 13.25 4.98 -37.29
C LEU A 702 14.09 3.86 -37.90
N VAL A 703 14.95 4.21 -38.86
CA VAL A 703 15.96 3.30 -39.41
C VAL A 703 17.23 3.34 -38.55
N PRO A 704 17.99 2.24 -38.39
CA PRO A 704 19.29 2.28 -37.71
C PRO A 704 20.27 3.26 -38.38
N GLY A 705 21.13 3.90 -37.60
CA GLY A 705 22.10 4.87 -38.09
C GLY A 705 22.57 5.86 -37.04
N ARG A 706 23.12 6.99 -37.51
CA ARG A 706 23.49 8.12 -36.67
C ARG A 706 22.27 9.03 -36.49
N HIS A 707 21.90 9.28 -35.25
CA HIS A 707 20.72 10.06 -34.90
C HIS A 707 21.08 11.19 -33.94
N HIS A 708 20.34 12.30 -34.06
CA HIS A 708 20.42 13.44 -33.16
C HIS A 708 19.39 13.29 -32.04
N TYR A 709 19.82 13.26 -30.79
CA TYR A 709 18.93 13.21 -29.64
C TYR A 709 18.74 14.59 -29.01
N ARG A 710 17.56 14.80 -28.43
CA ARG A 710 17.26 15.89 -27.49
C ARG A 710 16.61 15.31 -26.25
N VAL A 711 17.13 15.66 -25.08
CA VAL A 711 16.64 15.19 -23.78
C VAL A 711 16.37 16.34 -22.83
N ALA A 712 15.38 16.18 -21.97
CA ALA A 712 15.10 17.09 -20.87
C ALA A 712 14.72 16.34 -19.59
N LEU A 713 15.09 16.92 -18.45
CA LEU A 713 14.72 16.46 -17.11
C LEU A 713 14.12 17.65 -16.34
N ARG A 714 12.97 17.43 -15.71
CA ARG A 714 12.40 18.27 -14.64
C ARG A 714 12.03 17.36 -13.47
N SER A 715 12.27 17.74 -12.23
CA SER A 715 11.99 16.85 -11.11
C SER A 715 11.69 17.60 -9.81
N PRO A 716 10.68 17.19 -9.02
CA PRO A 716 10.42 17.77 -7.71
C PRO A 716 11.55 17.46 -6.70
N VAL A 717 12.35 16.43 -6.97
CA VAL A 717 13.47 15.96 -6.13
C VAL A 717 14.77 15.86 -6.91
N ALA A 718 15.91 15.87 -6.22
CA ALA A 718 17.21 15.71 -6.87
C ALA A 718 17.33 14.30 -7.49
N VAL A 719 17.92 14.22 -8.68
CA VAL A 719 18.16 12.96 -9.40
C VAL A 719 19.63 12.57 -9.36
N ASP A 720 19.93 11.29 -9.16
CA ASP A 720 21.32 10.78 -9.15
C ASP A 720 21.79 10.40 -10.56
N HIS A 721 20.95 9.70 -11.32
CA HIS A 721 21.31 9.13 -12.62
C HIS A 721 20.33 9.55 -13.71
N LEU A 722 20.85 9.97 -14.87
CA LEU A 722 20.09 10.18 -16.10
C LEU A 722 20.87 9.54 -17.27
N GLU A 723 20.21 8.64 -18.01
CA GLU A 723 20.90 7.72 -18.93
C GLU A 723 20.08 7.45 -20.20
N LEU A 724 20.74 7.45 -21.36
CA LEU A 724 20.22 6.78 -22.55
C LEU A 724 20.61 5.30 -22.53
N VAL A 725 19.62 4.45 -22.71
CA VAL A 725 19.74 2.99 -22.72
C VAL A 725 19.36 2.47 -24.09
N HIS A 726 20.24 1.70 -24.71
CA HIS A 726 20.03 1.06 -26.01
C HIS A 726 20.20 -0.44 -25.85
N ASN A 727 19.17 -1.22 -26.16
CA ASN A 727 19.17 -2.69 -26.04
C ASN A 727 19.65 -3.19 -24.65
N GLY A 728 19.24 -2.49 -23.60
CA GLY A 728 19.59 -2.79 -22.20
C GLY A 728 20.97 -2.29 -21.75
N GLN A 729 21.76 -1.67 -22.62
CA GLN A 729 23.09 -1.12 -22.30
C GLN A 729 23.05 0.40 -22.20
N VAL A 730 23.73 0.97 -21.21
CA VAL A 730 23.88 2.43 -21.08
C VAL A 730 24.85 2.93 -22.14
N VAL A 731 24.37 3.74 -23.09
CA VAL A 731 25.18 4.34 -24.17
C VAL A 731 25.56 5.79 -23.90
N LYS A 732 24.83 6.46 -23.00
CA LYS A 732 25.15 7.81 -22.56
C LYS A 732 24.68 8.02 -21.12
N THR A 733 25.55 8.57 -20.29
CA THR A 733 25.21 9.10 -18.97
C THR A 733 25.34 10.63 -19.01
N PHE A 734 24.38 11.33 -18.42
CA PHE A 734 24.40 12.79 -18.32
C PHE A 734 24.86 13.22 -16.93
N THR A 735 25.74 14.22 -16.86
CA THR A 735 26.18 14.80 -15.60
C THR A 735 25.18 15.85 -15.13
N LEU A 736 24.48 15.57 -14.03
CA LEU A 736 23.60 16.53 -13.37
C LEU A 736 24.43 17.41 -12.42
N THR A 737 24.20 18.72 -12.45
CA THR A 737 24.92 19.71 -11.62
C THR A 737 23.94 20.59 -10.85
N GLY A 738 24.41 21.35 -9.86
CA GLY A 738 23.54 22.22 -9.06
C GLY A 738 22.62 21.42 -8.15
N ASP A 739 21.32 21.70 -8.21
CA ASP A 739 20.27 21.00 -7.44
C ASP A 739 19.91 19.62 -7.99
N ARG A 740 20.40 19.30 -9.20
CA ARG A 740 20.16 18.04 -9.92
C ARG A 740 18.68 17.78 -10.22
N ARG A 741 17.88 18.84 -10.38
CA ARG A 741 16.45 18.75 -10.71
C ARG A 741 16.15 19.06 -12.17
N HIS A 742 17.10 19.69 -12.87
CA HIS A 742 16.93 20.17 -14.23
C HIS A 742 18.09 19.76 -15.14
N LEU A 743 17.77 19.38 -16.37
CA LEU A 743 18.73 19.27 -17.47
C LEU A 743 18.00 19.52 -18.79
N ASP A 744 18.68 20.17 -19.74
CA ASP A 744 18.36 20.14 -21.15
C ASP A 744 19.67 19.82 -21.90
N ALA A 745 19.66 18.80 -22.76
CA ALA A 745 20.85 18.37 -23.49
C ALA A 745 20.50 17.81 -24.87
N GLU A 746 21.45 17.90 -25.79
CA GLU A 746 21.34 17.37 -27.14
C GLU A 746 22.71 16.86 -27.63
N GLY A 747 22.69 16.02 -28.66
CA GLY A 747 23.91 15.48 -29.25
C GLY A 747 23.60 14.39 -30.27
N ASP A 748 24.63 13.65 -30.67
CA ASP A 748 24.46 12.54 -31.62
C ASP A 748 24.81 11.20 -30.97
N LEU A 749 24.18 10.13 -31.46
CA LEU A 749 24.56 8.76 -31.15
C LEU A 749 24.43 7.86 -32.39
N ASP A 750 25.28 6.85 -32.47
CA ASP A 750 25.20 5.78 -33.48
C ASP A 750 24.44 4.60 -32.87
N LEU A 751 23.39 4.14 -33.56
CA LEU A 751 22.50 3.08 -33.09
C LEU A 751 22.35 1.99 -34.14
N ASP A 752 22.63 0.74 -33.77
CA ASP A 752 22.69 -0.43 -34.66
C ASP A 752 21.41 -1.29 -34.67
N GLY A 753 20.26 -0.68 -34.39
CA GLY A 753 18.94 -1.32 -34.41
C GLY A 753 18.40 -1.68 -33.01
N GLY A 754 17.17 -2.19 -32.96
CA GLY A 754 16.50 -2.54 -31.71
C GLY A 754 15.74 -1.35 -31.13
N TRP A 755 16.07 -0.93 -29.91
CA TRP A 755 15.32 0.12 -29.21
C TRP A 755 16.22 1.01 -28.35
N VAL A 756 15.87 2.30 -28.23
CA VAL A 756 16.55 3.25 -27.33
C VAL A 756 15.54 4.02 -26.50
N LEU A 757 15.85 4.27 -25.23
CA LEU A 757 15.02 5.05 -24.32
C LEU A 757 15.87 5.92 -23.39
N LEU A 758 15.21 6.85 -22.70
CA LEU A 758 15.78 7.67 -21.63
C LEU A 758 15.24 7.19 -20.28
N ARG A 759 16.10 7.05 -19.27
CA ARG A 759 15.69 6.78 -17.88
C ARG A 759 16.36 7.70 -16.88
N ALA A 760 15.70 7.95 -15.77
CA ALA A 760 16.23 8.64 -14.61
C ALA A 760 15.94 7.85 -13.33
N TRP A 761 16.88 7.83 -12.38
CA TRP A 761 16.69 7.09 -11.12
C TRP A 761 17.65 7.53 -10.01
N ASN A 762 17.31 7.17 -8.77
CA ASN A 762 18.15 7.42 -7.59
C ASN A 762 18.69 6.13 -6.94
N ASP A 763 19.86 6.25 -6.31
CA ASP A 763 20.48 5.14 -5.58
C ASP A 763 19.70 4.74 -4.33
N GLY A 764 18.92 5.67 -3.78
CA GLY A 764 18.06 5.46 -2.61
C GLY A 764 16.80 6.30 -2.65
N ALA A 765 16.03 6.23 -1.56
CA ALA A 765 14.77 6.94 -1.41
C ALA A 765 14.95 8.47 -1.27
N ASP A 766 13.92 9.23 -1.60
CA ASP A 766 13.79 10.64 -1.22
C ASP A 766 12.52 10.80 -0.37
N PRO A 767 12.54 11.48 0.79
CA PRO A 767 11.36 11.64 1.66
C PRO A 767 10.14 12.30 1.02
N GLN A 768 10.29 12.96 -0.14
CA GLN A 768 9.18 13.58 -0.86
C GLN A 768 8.56 12.68 -1.94
N VAL A 769 9.27 11.62 -2.34
CA VAL A 769 8.75 10.56 -3.20
C VAL A 769 8.41 9.40 -2.27
N LEU A 770 7.13 9.27 -1.93
CA LEU A 770 6.61 8.28 -0.98
C LEU A 770 6.56 6.89 -1.63
N ASP A 771 7.70 6.44 -2.14
CA ASP A 771 7.91 5.20 -2.87
C ASP A 771 9.35 4.68 -2.61
N LEU A 772 9.73 3.55 -3.21
CA LEU A 772 11.04 2.90 -3.00
C LEU A 772 12.21 3.85 -3.28
N TYR A 773 12.15 4.53 -4.43
CA TYR A 773 13.11 5.54 -4.89
C TYR A 773 12.55 6.27 -6.10
N PRO A 774 12.99 7.52 -6.37
CA PRO A 774 12.72 8.20 -7.63
C PRO A 774 13.16 7.36 -8.84
N TYR A 775 12.24 7.14 -9.77
CA TYR A 775 12.45 6.42 -11.03
C TYR A 775 11.53 6.97 -12.13
N ALA A 776 12.06 7.06 -13.34
CA ALA A 776 11.30 7.38 -14.54
C ALA A 776 11.94 6.72 -15.76
N THR A 777 11.11 6.36 -16.73
CA THR A 777 11.58 5.79 -18.00
C THR A 777 10.64 6.17 -19.13
N THR A 778 11.20 6.57 -20.28
CA THR A 778 10.40 6.77 -21.49
C THR A 778 10.03 5.43 -22.11
N ASN A 779 8.96 5.43 -22.92
CA ASN A 779 8.82 4.37 -23.90
C ASN A 779 10.00 4.38 -24.89
N PRO A 780 10.31 3.25 -25.55
CA PRO A 780 11.39 3.21 -26.51
C PRO A 780 11.06 3.90 -27.83
N VAL A 781 12.07 4.47 -28.48
CA VAL A 781 12.09 4.70 -29.93
C VAL A 781 12.66 3.45 -30.58
N TRP A 782 11.96 2.93 -31.59
CA TRP A 782 12.29 1.68 -32.26
C TRP A 782 13.16 1.92 -33.49
N LEU A 783 14.09 1.00 -33.74
CA LEU A 783 15.06 1.08 -34.83
C LEU A 783 14.98 -0.17 -35.70
N GLY A 784 14.22 -0.07 -36.79
CA GLY A 784 13.91 -1.18 -37.70
C GLY A 784 12.67 -1.99 -37.30
N ASP A 785 12.22 -2.87 -38.22
CA ASP A 785 10.94 -3.57 -38.08
C ASP A 785 10.99 -4.73 -37.07
N HIS A 786 12.12 -5.46 -36.98
CA HIS A 786 12.25 -6.68 -36.16
C HIS A 786 13.70 -6.97 -35.73
N VAL A 787 14.46 -5.94 -35.34
CA VAL A 787 15.85 -6.16 -34.95
C VAL A 787 15.89 -6.73 -33.53
N LEU A 788 16.15 -8.03 -33.44
CA LEU A 788 16.56 -8.69 -32.20
C LEU A 788 17.87 -8.07 -31.71
N ALA A 789 17.93 -7.72 -30.43
CA ALA A 789 19.18 -7.29 -29.81
C ALA A 789 20.23 -8.41 -29.91
N ALA A 790 21.51 -8.06 -29.80
CA ALA A 790 22.59 -9.06 -29.80
C ALA A 790 22.40 -10.12 -28.68
N SER A 791 21.77 -9.75 -27.56
CA SER A 791 21.46 -10.63 -26.43
C SER A 791 20.18 -11.48 -26.60
N ALA A 792 19.41 -11.28 -27.67
CA ALA A 792 18.08 -11.87 -27.81
C ALA A 792 18.05 -13.40 -27.66
N ARG A 793 19.10 -14.10 -28.09
CA ARG A 793 19.16 -15.56 -27.91
C ARG A 793 19.28 -15.96 -26.44
N ASP A 794 20.10 -15.25 -25.68
CA ASP A 794 20.29 -15.51 -24.25
C ASP A 794 19.04 -15.13 -23.47
N ASP A 795 18.39 -14.03 -23.84
CA ASP A 795 17.11 -13.59 -23.29
C ASP A 795 16.00 -14.62 -23.55
N ALA A 796 15.90 -15.16 -24.78
CA ALA A 796 14.94 -16.21 -25.12
C ALA A 796 15.21 -17.52 -24.36
N ALA A 797 16.48 -17.91 -24.20
CA ALA A 797 16.85 -19.08 -23.40
C ALA A 797 16.48 -18.90 -21.92
N TRP A 798 16.62 -17.69 -21.40
CA TRP A 798 16.23 -17.34 -20.04
C TRP A 798 14.72 -17.48 -19.82
N PHE A 799 13.88 -16.97 -20.72
CA PHE A 799 12.42 -17.18 -20.66
C PHE A 799 12.01 -18.63 -20.90
N ALA A 800 12.69 -19.37 -21.76
CA ALA A 800 12.43 -20.81 -21.91
C ALA A 800 12.65 -21.56 -20.59
N LYS A 801 13.70 -21.19 -19.84
CA LYS A 801 13.98 -21.76 -18.50
C LYS A 801 12.94 -21.35 -17.48
N TRP A 802 12.48 -20.10 -17.51
CA TRP A 802 11.34 -19.64 -16.71
C TRP A 802 10.13 -20.54 -16.95
N MET A 803 9.76 -20.75 -18.22
CA MET A 803 8.61 -21.57 -18.58
C MET A 803 8.75 -23.02 -18.10
N ASP A 804 9.95 -23.60 -18.11
CA ASP A 804 10.17 -24.93 -17.52
C ASP A 804 9.80 -24.95 -16.02
N ARG A 805 10.14 -23.91 -15.25
CA ARG A 805 9.79 -23.78 -13.82
C ARG A 805 8.29 -23.53 -13.60
N THR A 806 7.66 -22.71 -14.44
CA THR A 806 6.21 -22.46 -14.38
C THR A 806 5.40 -23.71 -14.70
N ILE A 807 5.81 -24.48 -15.71
CA ILE A 807 5.20 -25.76 -16.05
C ILE A 807 5.36 -26.76 -14.90
N GLU A 808 6.54 -26.84 -14.27
CA GLU A 808 6.78 -27.70 -13.11
C GLU A 808 5.86 -27.34 -11.94
N ALA A 809 5.79 -26.05 -11.58
CA ALA A 809 4.92 -25.55 -10.51
C ALA A 809 3.43 -25.84 -10.82
N ALA A 810 2.97 -25.55 -12.03
CA ALA A 810 1.60 -25.80 -12.46
C ALA A 810 1.25 -27.29 -12.50
N ALA A 811 2.20 -28.15 -12.89
CA ALA A 811 2.02 -29.59 -12.94
C ALA A 811 1.99 -30.21 -11.53
N ALA A 812 2.68 -29.61 -10.56
CA ALA A 812 2.66 -30.03 -9.16
C ALA A 812 1.34 -29.73 -8.44
N ARG A 813 0.47 -28.87 -8.99
CA ARG A 813 -0.87 -28.61 -8.45
C ARG A 813 -1.77 -29.84 -8.62
N ASP A 814 -2.46 -30.22 -7.54
CA ASP A 814 -3.33 -31.39 -7.42
C ASP A 814 -4.81 -31.04 -7.23
N ASP A 815 -5.15 -29.75 -7.26
CA ASP A 815 -6.45 -29.16 -6.96
C ASP A 815 -7.11 -28.48 -8.17
N TYR A 816 -6.74 -28.89 -9.39
CA TYR A 816 -7.57 -28.60 -10.57
C TYR A 816 -8.92 -29.29 -10.44
N ASN A 817 -10.01 -28.63 -10.88
CA ASN A 817 -11.35 -29.23 -10.82
C ASN A 817 -11.48 -30.42 -11.78
N THR A 818 -10.79 -30.36 -12.92
CA THR A 818 -10.81 -31.44 -13.91
C THR A 818 -9.43 -31.68 -14.53
N ALA A 819 -9.21 -32.91 -15.03
CA ALA A 819 -8.03 -33.23 -15.81
C ALA A 819 -7.94 -32.43 -17.13
N ALA A 820 -9.08 -31.93 -17.64
CA ALA A 820 -9.11 -31.10 -18.83
C ALA A 820 -8.52 -29.71 -18.56
N GLU A 821 -8.90 -29.07 -17.45
CA GLU A 821 -8.31 -27.80 -17.01
C GLU A 821 -6.79 -27.91 -16.90
N LYS A 822 -6.30 -28.93 -16.17
CA LYS A 822 -4.86 -29.17 -16.01
C LYS A 822 -4.15 -29.34 -17.36
N ARG A 823 -4.72 -30.12 -18.27
CA ARG A 823 -4.14 -30.34 -19.60
C ARG A 823 -4.11 -29.04 -20.41
N MET A 824 -5.20 -28.27 -20.43
CA MET A 824 -5.26 -27.00 -21.16
C MET A 824 -4.22 -26.00 -20.65
N THR A 825 -4.07 -25.86 -19.33
CA THR A 825 -3.03 -25.03 -18.72
C THR A 825 -1.63 -25.49 -19.15
N LEU A 826 -1.31 -26.77 -19.02
CA LEU A 826 0.03 -27.27 -19.36
C LEU A 826 0.33 -27.22 -20.87
N ASP A 827 -0.66 -27.44 -21.72
CA ASP A 827 -0.52 -27.33 -23.18
C ASP A 827 -0.23 -25.88 -23.60
N TYR A 828 -0.93 -24.91 -23.00
CA TYR A 828 -0.69 -23.47 -23.23
C TYR A 828 0.73 -23.07 -22.82
N LEU A 829 1.14 -23.37 -21.60
CA LEU A 829 2.49 -23.07 -21.10
C LEU A 829 3.57 -23.79 -21.92
N GLY A 830 3.30 -25.03 -22.34
CA GLY A 830 4.20 -25.81 -23.19
C GLY A 830 4.41 -25.18 -24.57
N LYS A 831 3.34 -24.66 -25.19
CA LYS A 831 3.42 -23.94 -26.47
C LYS A 831 4.33 -22.71 -26.36
N ALA A 832 4.13 -21.89 -25.33
CA ALA A 832 4.97 -20.71 -25.07
C ALA A 832 6.45 -21.07 -24.89
N ARG A 833 6.74 -22.12 -24.11
CA ARG A 833 8.12 -22.61 -23.93
C ARG A 833 8.79 -22.96 -25.26
N GLU A 834 8.11 -23.72 -26.11
CA GLU A 834 8.69 -24.12 -27.40
C GLU A 834 8.89 -22.92 -28.33
N ALA A 835 8.04 -21.90 -28.27
CA ALA A 835 8.22 -20.65 -28.99
C ALA A 835 9.50 -19.91 -28.54
N TYR A 836 9.77 -19.81 -27.23
CA TYR A 836 11.02 -19.24 -26.72
C TYR A 836 12.26 -20.06 -27.10
N ARG A 837 12.18 -21.41 -27.06
CA ARG A 837 13.27 -22.28 -27.51
C ARG A 837 13.57 -22.11 -29.01
N ALA A 838 12.54 -21.88 -29.82
CA ALA A 838 12.71 -21.58 -31.24
C ALA A 838 13.44 -20.23 -31.45
N LEU A 839 13.07 -19.19 -30.69
CA LEU A 839 13.76 -17.90 -30.73
C LEU A 839 15.24 -18.02 -30.33
N ALA A 840 15.54 -18.78 -29.27
CA ALA A 840 16.90 -19.00 -28.78
C ALA A 840 17.82 -19.71 -29.81
N THR A 841 17.24 -20.50 -30.72
CA THR A 841 17.97 -21.29 -31.72
C THR A 841 17.95 -20.69 -33.12
N SER A 842 17.14 -19.64 -33.36
CA SER A 842 17.01 -18.98 -34.65
C SER A 842 18.34 -18.36 -35.13
N LYS A 843 18.70 -18.58 -36.40
CA LYS A 843 19.84 -17.88 -37.04
C LYS A 843 19.42 -16.45 -37.35
N SER A 844 20.12 -15.47 -36.78
CA SER A 844 19.97 -14.06 -37.17
C SER A 844 20.12 -13.96 -38.68
N SER A 845 19.02 -13.68 -39.39
CA SER A 845 19.08 -13.33 -40.79
C SER A 845 19.52 -11.88 -40.87
N SER A 846 20.84 -11.66 -40.85
CA SER A 846 21.40 -10.44 -41.41
C SER A 846 21.14 -10.48 -42.91
N THR A 847 20.02 -9.92 -43.38
CA THR A 847 19.89 -9.53 -44.78
C THR A 847 20.80 -8.33 -45.00
N THR A 848 22.09 -8.60 -45.18
CA THR A 848 22.95 -7.77 -46.02
C THR A 848 22.32 -7.80 -47.40
N ALA A 849 21.71 -6.69 -47.81
CA ALA A 849 21.36 -6.45 -49.20
C ALA A 849 22.63 -6.66 -50.04
N ASP A 850 22.61 -7.71 -50.86
CA ASP A 850 23.65 -8.03 -51.82
C ASP A 850 23.64 -6.92 -52.87
N ALA A 851 24.57 -5.98 -52.75
CA ALA A 851 24.88 -5.02 -53.80
C ALA A 851 25.66 -5.76 -54.89
N GLY A 852 24.96 -6.24 -55.92
CA GLY A 852 25.57 -6.97 -57.02
C GLY A 852 24.79 -6.91 -58.33
N ARG A 853 25.15 -5.93 -59.17
CA ARG A 853 25.19 -5.89 -60.65
C ARG A 853 24.02 -6.40 -61.48
#